data_AF-J3HQV5-F1
#
_entry.id   AF-J3HQV5-F1
#
_cell.length_a   1.000
_cell.length_b   1.000
_cell.length_c   1.000
_cell.angle_alpha   90.00
_cell.angle_beta   90.00
_cell.angle_gamma   90.00
#
_symmetry.space_group_name_H-M   'P 1'
#
loop_
_entity.id
_entity.type
_entity.pdbx_description
1 polymer ?
#
loop_
_entity_poly.entity_id
_entity_poly.type
_entity_poly.pdbx_seq_one_letter_code
_entity_poly.pdbx_strand_id
1 'polypeptide(L)'
;MHPDHSTGIEDYSQDLSISRLCADVAVVIWDIPAPAKTMTKCTIEASTTLVPLVSLAMPLETGGQRMFWAMRTKDEPVAIKISNGGSVPSQEVMLYPAAELDAFDVERALGNIGATGHIKLLNNLLSTWRSAFRLSQNTIFAGVAREVTIALTPEPREVRSCGQPIEGHHLLETALDPDLGAVTAVYGISGNSVISLPVKLVIGHAAKKGLQQCHLLVESARALPKSFRFVFSGKNGIAVRKLAESNGETEFQKWWSKRQGDASMRAFLVRNLAKIPGVGVATAIDMQIRAPLPARQIAKSPTQPSGEVDLALALDGGLLVGGWTNDPSGMLKGIEYAGEDGTALPLDPNFYSFPGKTGKNEDGSRSDVTGFVAWLPHVNNLGPLLQPRFQMRLISGATSALVPQMQPFEVGAQRNCVLRAVPPQHAKAHVFENILAPALREVEQKIGKTVRIADVKDYGVMPESPLVSIVIPLYRNLDFLRFQLSAMATDPWLVENAEVIFVLDSPEIQDDTEHMLGGLHILHDLPMKLAIMNRNGGYARACNAGASFATGTILVMLNSDVVPCKAGWLDELINPLFKQKKLGAVGPKLLFEDGSLQHAGLYFARDQRGIWLNHHFYKGMPGDYSPAQLARSVPGVTGACLVTRKDIYDLVGGFTEDYVIGDYEDSDLCLKIRQIGFQIAYEPGVALYHFERRSIRRSSDYMRGLASQYNSWLHTQRWNRDISELMTRYLDETDEDTVTPFVSNKSERSAA
;
A
#
# COMPACT_ATOMS: atom_id res chain seq x y z
N MET A 1 31.19 -4.47 -59.77
CA MET A 1 31.86 -3.16 -59.94
C MET A 1 31.32 -2.27 -58.84
N HIS A 2 31.98 -2.30 -57.68
CA HIS A 2 31.75 -1.32 -56.62
C HIS A 2 32.66 -0.13 -56.90
N PRO A 3 32.17 1.12 -56.85
CA PRO A 3 33.05 2.27 -56.87
C PRO A 3 33.88 2.25 -55.60
N ASP A 4 35.19 2.22 -55.79
CA ASP A 4 36.21 2.38 -54.77
C ASP A 4 36.15 3.84 -54.30
N HIS A 5 35.58 4.08 -53.11
CA HIS A 5 35.49 5.40 -52.48
C HIS A 5 36.73 5.73 -51.62
N SER A 6 37.89 5.13 -51.90
CA SER A 6 39.13 5.37 -51.17
C SER A 6 39.85 6.68 -51.52
N THR A 7 39.26 7.57 -52.33
CA THR A 7 39.84 8.87 -52.68
C THR A 7 38.90 10.01 -52.34
N GLY A 8 38.93 10.49 -51.09
CA GLY A 8 38.21 11.70 -50.69
C GLY A 8 37.91 11.92 -49.21
N ILE A 9 38.49 11.14 -48.29
CA ILE A 9 38.39 11.42 -46.84
C ILE A 9 39.63 12.24 -46.48
N GLU A 10 39.44 13.55 -46.29
CA GLU A 10 40.45 14.44 -45.74
C GLU A 10 41.03 13.82 -44.45
N ASP A 11 42.37 13.76 -44.37
CA ASP A 11 43.11 13.40 -43.17
C ASP A 11 42.61 14.27 -42.00
N TYR A 12 41.76 13.70 -41.14
CA TYR A 12 41.48 14.31 -39.84
C TYR A 12 42.83 14.49 -39.13
N SER A 13 43.02 15.60 -38.40
CA SER A 13 44.19 15.70 -37.53
C SER A 13 44.22 14.46 -36.62
N GLN A 14 45.39 13.93 -36.28
CA GLN A 14 45.52 12.71 -35.45
C GLN A 14 44.72 12.76 -34.14
N ASP A 15 44.27 13.95 -33.75
CA ASP A 15 43.51 14.24 -32.55
C ASP A 15 41.98 14.11 -32.70
N LEU A 16 41.44 14.02 -33.92
CA LEU A 16 39.99 13.95 -34.18
C LEU A 16 39.59 12.64 -34.87
N SER A 17 38.47 12.04 -34.43
CA SER A 17 37.84 10.90 -35.12
C SER A 17 36.32 11.00 -35.05
N ILE A 18 35.65 10.50 -36.09
CA ILE A 18 34.19 10.45 -36.17
C ILE A 18 33.79 9.02 -36.51
N SER A 19 32.89 8.44 -35.71
CA SER A 19 32.43 7.06 -35.89
C SER A 19 30.95 6.93 -35.58
N ARG A 20 30.30 5.85 -36.05
CA ARG A 20 28.89 5.57 -35.77
C ARG A 20 28.71 4.72 -34.53
N LEU A 21 27.82 5.16 -33.64
CA LEU A 21 27.37 4.40 -32.48
C LEU A 21 26.23 3.43 -32.86
N CYS A 22 25.40 3.82 -33.83
CA CYS A 22 24.37 2.99 -34.46
C CYS A 22 24.01 3.58 -35.84
N ALA A 23 22.92 3.13 -36.46
CA ALA A 23 22.54 3.50 -37.82
C ALA A 23 22.35 5.02 -38.05
N ASP A 24 21.99 5.76 -37.00
CA ASP A 24 21.60 7.17 -37.08
C ASP A 24 22.28 8.05 -36.02
N VAL A 25 23.23 7.52 -35.24
CA VAL A 25 23.97 8.27 -34.20
C VAL A 25 25.45 8.22 -34.49
N ALA A 26 26.04 9.40 -34.62
CA ALA A 26 27.48 9.59 -34.73
C ALA A 26 28.08 10.03 -33.39
N VAL A 27 29.35 9.66 -33.18
CA VAL A 27 30.17 10.12 -32.07
C VAL A 27 31.44 10.75 -32.62
N VAL A 28 31.63 12.01 -32.27
CA VAL A 28 32.87 12.75 -32.53
C VAL A 28 33.74 12.66 -31.29
N ILE A 29 34.97 12.20 -31.45
CA ILE A 29 36.00 12.13 -30.40
C ILE A 29 37.12 13.10 -30.75
N TRP A 30 37.43 14.03 -29.85
CA TRP A 30 38.47 15.04 -30.04
C TRP A 30 39.41 15.11 -28.84
N ASP A 31 40.71 14.94 -29.09
CA ASP A 31 41.78 15.11 -28.10
C ASP A 31 42.33 16.53 -28.12
N ILE A 32 42.44 17.13 -26.93
CA ILE A 32 42.92 18.49 -26.73
C ILE A 32 44.23 18.41 -25.92
N PRO A 33 45.38 18.80 -26.48
CA PRO A 33 46.68 18.75 -25.81
C PRO A 33 46.79 19.69 -24.59
N ALA A 34 47.69 19.38 -23.65
CA ALA A 34 48.02 20.21 -22.48
C ALA A 34 48.71 21.55 -22.87
N PRO A 35 48.60 22.66 -22.07
CA PRO A 35 48.26 22.70 -20.66
C PRO A 35 46.95 23.45 -20.41
N ALA A 36 45.80 22.80 -20.60
CA ALA A 36 44.53 23.35 -20.12
C ALA A 36 44.47 23.20 -18.59
N LYS A 37 45.05 24.16 -17.85
CA LYS A 37 45.03 24.21 -16.38
C LYS A 37 43.62 24.36 -15.79
N THR A 38 42.59 24.53 -16.63
CA THR A 38 41.16 24.60 -16.29
C THR A 38 40.34 23.96 -17.41
N MET A 39 39.30 23.17 -17.05
CA MET A 39 38.35 22.60 -18.03
C MET A 39 37.80 23.72 -18.92
N THR A 40 38.21 23.73 -20.18
CA THR A 40 37.81 24.77 -21.14
C THR A 40 36.47 24.36 -21.76
N LYS A 41 35.52 25.30 -21.86
CA LYS A 41 34.19 25.01 -22.41
C LYS A 41 34.30 24.77 -23.91
N CYS A 42 34.27 23.50 -24.31
CA CYS A 42 34.29 23.11 -25.71
C CYS A 42 32.89 23.20 -26.32
N THR A 43 32.79 23.71 -27.54
CA THR A 43 31.52 23.87 -28.26
C THR A 43 31.58 23.13 -29.60
N ILE A 44 30.40 22.67 -30.02
CA ILE A 44 30.14 22.17 -31.37
C ILE A 44 29.01 23.03 -31.93
N GLU A 45 29.29 23.70 -33.05
CA GLU A 45 28.35 24.54 -33.79
C GLU A 45 28.08 23.89 -35.14
N ALA A 46 26.84 23.96 -35.61
CA ALA A 46 26.44 23.38 -36.89
C ALA A 46 25.46 24.32 -37.57
N SER A 47 25.43 24.29 -38.90
CA SER A 47 24.46 25.06 -39.70
C SER A 47 23.01 24.66 -39.43
N THR A 48 22.80 23.46 -38.87
CA THR A 48 21.48 22.97 -38.45
C THR A 48 21.51 22.44 -37.02
N THR A 49 20.37 22.48 -36.33
CA THR A 49 20.30 22.04 -34.93
C THR A 49 20.49 20.53 -34.82
N LEU A 50 21.48 20.11 -34.04
CA LEU A 50 21.79 18.72 -33.73
C LEU A 50 21.08 18.34 -32.43
N VAL A 51 19.94 17.64 -32.52
CA VAL A 51 19.16 17.21 -31.36
C VAL A 51 18.72 15.75 -31.54
N PRO A 52 18.93 14.87 -30.55
CA PRO A 52 19.67 15.10 -29.31
C PRO A 52 21.18 15.23 -29.55
N LEU A 53 21.86 16.04 -28.73
CA LEU A 53 23.31 16.21 -28.67
C LEU A 53 23.75 16.07 -27.21
N VAL A 54 24.65 15.14 -26.94
CA VAL A 54 25.18 14.88 -25.59
C VAL A 54 26.70 14.99 -25.63
N SER A 55 27.29 15.70 -24.68
CA SER A 55 28.74 15.84 -24.56
C SER A 55 29.29 15.15 -23.31
N LEU A 56 30.51 14.64 -23.41
CA LEU A 56 31.26 14.07 -22.31
C LEU A 56 32.73 14.49 -22.39
N ALA A 57 33.26 15.03 -21.29
CA ALA A 57 34.65 15.44 -21.16
C ALA A 57 35.41 14.52 -20.19
N MET A 58 36.63 14.12 -20.55
CA MET A 58 37.51 13.28 -19.72
C MET A 58 38.97 13.71 -19.80
N PRO A 59 39.73 13.68 -18.70
CA PRO A 59 41.17 13.94 -18.74
C PRO A 59 41.92 12.77 -19.42
N LEU A 60 42.94 13.11 -20.19
CA LEU A 60 43.92 12.16 -20.73
C LEU A 60 45.07 11.98 -19.74
N GLU A 61 45.69 10.80 -19.71
CA GLU A 61 46.87 10.53 -18.87
C GLU A 61 48.08 11.40 -19.26
N THR A 62 48.11 11.88 -20.50
CA THR A 62 49.10 12.82 -21.02
C THR A 62 48.91 14.26 -20.54
N GLY A 63 47.87 14.54 -19.73
CA GLY A 63 47.56 15.86 -19.18
C GLY A 63 46.64 16.73 -20.04
N GLY A 64 46.16 16.22 -21.18
CA GLY A 64 45.14 16.85 -22.03
C GLY A 64 43.71 16.49 -21.65
N GLN A 65 42.76 16.77 -22.54
CA GLN A 65 41.33 16.43 -22.38
C GLN A 65 40.78 15.79 -23.65
N ARG A 66 40.02 14.70 -23.50
CA ARG A 66 39.21 14.11 -24.56
C ARG A 66 37.75 14.55 -24.45
N MET A 67 37.20 15.02 -25.55
CA MET A 67 35.79 15.35 -25.72
C MET A 67 35.09 14.29 -26.57
N PHE A 68 33.89 13.90 -26.13
CA PHE A 68 32.95 13.11 -26.90
C PHE A 68 31.72 13.96 -27.17
N TRP A 69 31.23 13.97 -28.40
CA TRP A 69 29.91 14.46 -28.75
C TRP A 69 29.14 13.36 -29.47
N ALA A 70 28.09 12.85 -28.85
CA ALA A 70 27.15 11.94 -29.49
C ALA A 70 25.96 12.75 -30.01
N MET A 71 25.54 12.50 -31.25
CA MET A 71 24.42 13.19 -31.87
C MET A 71 23.72 12.37 -32.94
N ARG A 72 22.44 12.65 -33.17
CA ARG A 72 21.70 12.04 -34.27
C ARG A 72 22.04 12.75 -35.58
N THR A 73 22.45 12.01 -36.59
CA THR A 73 22.80 12.56 -37.91
C THR A 73 21.55 12.71 -38.77
N LYS A 74 21.62 13.58 -39.78
CA LYS A 74 20.61 13.69 -40.84
C LYS A 74 21.04 12.86 -42.05
N ASP A 75 20.17 12.81 -43.07
CA ASP A 75 20.44 12.12 -44.33
C ASP A 75 21.42 12.86 -45.23
N GLU A 76 21.67 14.15 -44.96
CA GLU A 76 22.64 14.97 -45.68
C GLU A 76 23.84 15.32 -44.79
N PRO A 77 25.07 15.41 -45.34
CA PRO A 77 26.25 15.85 -44.60
C PRO A 77 26.08 17.27 -44.04
N VAL A 78 26.52 17.47 -42.79
CA VAL A 78 26.43 18.76 -42.09
C VAL A 78 27.82 19.24 -41.71
N ALA A 79 28.18 20.47 -42.11
CA ALA A 79 29.39 21.11 -41.63
C ALA A 79 29.26 21.42 -40.13
N ILE A 80 30.18 20.88 -39.34
CA ILE A 80 30.30 21.14 -37.90
C ILE A 80 31.60 21.89 -37.62
N LYS A 81 31.52 22.88 -36.73
CA LYS A 81 32.66 23.64 -36.23
C LYS A 81 32.86 23.34 -34.77
N ILE A 82 34.06 22.85 -34.44
CA ILE A 82 34.43 22.47 -33.07
C ILE A 82 35.47 23.46 -32.57
N SER A 83 35.29 23.95 -31.35
CA SER A 83 36.24 24.87 -30.72
C SER A 83 36.37 24.61 -29.22
N ASN A 84 37.50 24.97 -28.64
CA ASN A 84 37.72 24.94 -27.18
C ASN A 84 37.70 26.35 -26.56
N GLY A 85 37.31 27.40 -27.31
CA GLY A 85 37.33 28.78 -26.84
C GLY A 85 38.72 29.36 -26.54
N GLY A 86 39.82 28.70 -26.97
CA GLY A 86 41.20 29.07 -26.66
C GLY A 86 42.27 28.36 -27.53
N SER A 87 43.26 27.76 -26.88
CA SER A 87 44.63 27.41 -27.36
C SER A 87 44.78 26.49 -28.58
N VAL A 88 43.71 25.94 -29.14
CA VAL A 88 43.75 25.03 -30.30
C VAL A 88 42.88 25.63 -31.41
N PRO A 89 43.34 25.67 -32.67
CA PRO A 89 42.55 26.17 -33.79
C PRO A 89 41.19 25.46 -33.87
N SER A 90 40.13 26.22 -34.15
CA SER A 90 38.81 25.63 -34.42
C SER A 90 38.91 24.71 -35.64
N GLN A 91 38.36 23.51 -35.53
CA GLN A 91 38.31 22.56 -36.63
C GLN A 91 36.92 22.61 -37.27
N GLU A 92 36.88 22.78 -38.60
CA GLU A 92 35.67 22.61 -39.40
C GLU A 92 35.73 21.24 -40.06
N VAL A 93 34.68 20.46 -39.87
CA VAL A 93 34.63 19.05 -40.24
C VAL A 93 33.26 18.74 -40.83
N MET A 94 33.22 17.90 -41.86
CA MET A 94 31.96 17.41 -42.40
C MET A 94 31.46 16.20 -41.61
N LEU A 95 30.26 16.31 -41.02
CA LEU A 95 29.58 15.20 -40.36
C LEU A 95 28.65 14.52 -41.36
N TYR A 96 29.08 13.38 -41.89
CA TYR A 96 28.29 12.53 -42.79
C TYR A 96 27.16 11.78 -42.04
N PRO A 97 26.13 11.30 -42.75
CA PRO A 97 25.13 10.40 -42.18
C PRO A 97 25.78 9.22 -41.45
N ALA A 98 25.29 8.85 -40.26
CA ALA A 98 25.92 7.84 -39.43
C ALA A 98 26.03 6.46 -40.10
N ALA A 99 25.17 6.14 -41.06
CA ALA A 99 25.26 4.91 -41.84
C ALA A 99 26.52 4.82 -42.74
N GLU A 100 27.11 5.97 -43.09
CA GLU A 100 28.30 6.08 -43.95
C GLU A 100 29.61 6.14 -43.15
N LEU A 101 29.54 6.32 -41.83
CA LEU A 101 30.70 6.40 -40.96
C LEU A 101 31.21 5.00 -40.56
N ASP A 102 32.49 4.93 -40.22
CA ASP A 102 33.09 3.71 -39.65
C ASP A 102 32.46 3.35 -38.30
N ALA A 103 32.53 2.06 -37.95
CA ALA A 103 32.03 1.56 -36.67
C ALA A 103 32.71 2.27 -35.49
N PHE A 104 31.99 2.38 -34.36
CA PHE A 104 32.50 3.02 -33.15
C PHE A 104 33.88 2.49 -32.75
N ASP A 105 34.88 3.36 -32.75
CA ASP A 105 36.26 2.99 -32.45
C ASP A 105 36.48 2.88 -30.94
N VAL A 106 36.34 1.66 -30.43
CA VAL A 106 36.50 1.33 -29.00
C VAL A 106 37.93 1.55 -28.53
N GLU A 107 38.93 1.25 -29.36
CA GLU A 107 40.35 1.43 -29.01
C GLU A 107 40.68 2.91 -28.86
N ARG A 108 40.26 3.74 -29.83
CA ARG A 108 40.41 5.20 -29.74
C ARG A 108 39.65 5.77 -28.57
N ALA A 109 38.42 5.30 -28.29
CA ALA A 109 37.63 5.78 -27.17
C ALA A 109 38.30 5.51 -25.81
N LEU A 110 38.95 4.34 -25.65
CA LEU A 110 39.55 3.88 -24.39
C LEU A 110 41.04 4.19 -24.22
N GLY A 111 41.77 4.50 -25.31
CA GLY A 111 43.21 4.75 -25.27
C GLY A 111 43.58 6.04 -24.55
N ASN A 112 44.67 6.05 -23.78
CA ASN A 112 45.20 7.20 -23.04
C ASN A 112 44.24 7.86 -22.04
N ILE A 113 43.14 7.20 -21.67
CA ILE A 113 42.28 7.60 -20.55
C ILE A 113 42.49 6.63 -19.38
N GLY A 114 42.60 7.17 -18.17
CA GLY A 114 42.80 6.36 -16.97
C GLY A 114 41.51 5.63 -16.54
N ALA A 115 41.64 4.78 -15.52
CA ALA A 115 40.54 3.95 -15.01
C ALA A 115 39.26 4.73 -14.65
N THR A 116 39.40 5.94 -14.09
CA THR A 116 38.26 6.83 -13.79
C THR A 116 37.54 7.31 -15.05
N GLY A 117 38.28 7.54 -16.14
CA GLY A 117 37.74 7.85 -17.46
C GLY A 117 37.00 6.66 -18.06
N HIS A 118 37.57 5.46 -17.99
CA HIS A 118 36.90 4.22 -18.42
C HIS A 118 35.54 4.03 -17.76
N ILE A 119 35.50 4.20 -16.43
CA ILE A 119 34.26 4.12 -15.64
C ILE A 119 33.26 5.17 -16.12
N LYS A 120 33.71 6.42 -16.29
CA LYS A 120 32.84 7.53 -16.69
C LYS A 120 32.24 7.32 -18.09
N LEU A 121 33.05 6.84 -19.05
CA LEU A 121 32.58 6.53 -20.40
C LEU A 121 31.54 5.42 -20.39
N LEU A 122 31.84 4.28 -19.77
CA LEU A 122 30.92 3.14 -19.74
C LEU A 122 29.61 3.52 -19.03
N ASN A 123 29.67 4.25 -17.91
CA ASN A 123 28.47 4.74 -17.24
C ASN A 123 27.66 5.67 -18.14
N ASN A 124 28.30 6.61 -18.84
CA ASN A 124 27.60 7.56 -19.73
C ASN A 124 26.97 6.83 -20.94
N LEU A 125 27.66 5.83 -21.48
CA LEU A 125 27.18 4.97 -22.55
C LEU A 125 25.89 4.23 -22.14
N LEU A 126 25.91 3.53 -21.01
CA LEU A 126 24.80 2.69 -20.53
C LEU A 126 23.63 3.50 -19.95
N SER A 127 23.89 4.72 -19.48
CA SER A 127 22.86 5.63 -18.93
C SER A 127 22.46 6.70 -19.95
N THR A 128 23.22 7.80 -20.02
CA THR A 128 22.91 9.01 -20.77
C THR A 128 22.70 8.76 -22.26
N TRP A 129 23.65 8.12 -22.95
CA TRP A 129 23.55 7.92 -24.40
C TRP A 129 22.44 6.95 -24.75
N ARG A 130 22.37 5.80 -24.06
CA ARG A 130 21.28 4.84 -24.23
C ARG A 130 19.90 5.49 -24.12
N SER A 131 19.71 6.36 -23.11
CA SER A 131 18.44 7.04 -22.87
C SER A 131 18.16 8.14 -23.89
N ALA A 132 19.11 9.06 -24.08
CA ALA A 132 18.97 10.22 -24.97
C ALA A 132 18.66 9.81 -26.42
N PHE A 133 19.26 8.71 -26.89
CA PHE A 133 19.10 8.22 -28.25
C PHE A 133 18.14 7.03 -28.39
N ARG A 134 17.48 6.60 -27.30
CA ARG A 134 16.54 5.46 -27.28
C ARG A 134 17.13 4.14 -27.79
N LEU A 135 18.37 3.82 -27.39
CA LEU A 135 19.15 2.70 -27.96
C LEU A 135 18.97 1.35 -27.25
N SER A 136 17.99 1.21 -26.35
CA SER A 136 17.88 0.04 -25.48
C SER A 136 17.70 -1.30 -26.22
N GLN A 137 17.08 -1.28 -27.41
CA GLN A 137 16.85 -2.46 -28.27
C GLN A 137 17.65 -2.40 -29.57
N ASN A 138 18.68 -1.54 -29.64
CA ASN A 138 19.48 -1.36 -30.84
C ASN A 138 20.64 -2.38 -30.84
N THR A 139 20.70 -3.21 -31.88
CA THR A 139 21.67 -4.31 -32.02
C THR A 139 23.10 -3.81 -32.19
N ILE A 140 23.31 -2.76 -32.99
CA ILE A 140 24.64 -2.17 -33.23
C ILE A 140 25.17 -1.57 -31.92
N PHE A 141 24.33 -0.80 -31.21
CA PHE A 141 24.68 -0.23 -29.91
C PHE A 141 24.98 -1.31 -28.86
N ALA A 142 24.19 -2.39 -28.82
CA ALA A 142 24.46 -3.52 -27.93
C ALA A 142 25.81 -4.19 -28.22
N GLY A 143 26.18 -4.29 -29.49
CA GLY A 143 27.51 -4.71 -29.95
C GLY A 143 28.62 -3.80 -29.39
N VAL A 144 28.49 -2.48 -29.60
CA VAL A 144 29.45 -1.49 -29.08
C VAL A 144 29.58 -1.57 -27.55
N ALA A 145 28.46 -1.59 -26.83
CA ALA A 145 28.46 -1.71 -25.37
C ALA A 145 29.14 -2.99 -24.90
N ARG A 146 28.96 -4.10 -25.62
CA ARG A 146 29.62 -5.39 -25.34
C ARG A 146 31.12 -5.32 -25.60
N GLU A 147 31.55 -4.70 -26.70
CA GLU A 147 32.98 -4.54 -27.02
C GLU A 147 33.70 -3.66 -26.00
N VAL A 148 33.12 -2.50 -25.63
CA VAL A 148 33.65 -1.65 -24.56
C VAL A 148 33.77 -2.44 -23.25
N THR A 149 32.74 -3.23 -22.92
CA THR A 149 32.73 -4.07 -21.72
C THR A 149 33.81 -5.17 -21.75
N ILE A 150 34.11 -5.74 -22.92
CA ILE A 150 35.18 -6.74 -23.11
C ILE A 150 36.55 -6.07 -23.02
N ALA A 151 36.74 -4.92 -23.65
CA ALA A 151 38.00 -4.19 -23.61
C ALA A 151 38.38 -3.77 -22.18
N LEU A 152 37.40 -3.34 -21.38
CA LEU A 152 37.61 -2.96 -19.98
C LEU A 152 37.75 -4.15 -19.03
N THR A 153 37.14 -5.29 -19.34
CA THR A 153 37.22 -6.49 -18.51
C THR A 153 37.22 -7.72 -19.42
N PRO A 154 38.40 -8.10 -19.96
CA PRO A 154 38.52 -9.21 -20.90
C PRO A 154 38.08 -10.55 -20.31
N GLU A 155 38.41 -10.77 -19.03
CA GLU A 155 38.05 -11.97 -18.27
C GLU A 155 37.08 -11.63 -17.11
N PRO A 156 35.80 -11.36 -17.42
CA PRO A 156 34.84 -11.03 -16.39
C PRO A 156 34.53 -12.26 -15.54
N ARG A 157 34.39 -12.03 -14.23
CA ARG A 157 33.95 -13.04 -13.28
C ARG A 157 32.54 -13.51 -13.60
N GLU A 158 32.21 -14.69 -13.13
CA GLU A 158 30.91 -15.31 -13.40
C GLU A 158 29.80 -14.79 -12.48
N VAL A 159 28.59 -14.79 -13.02
CA VAL A 159 27.33 -14.83 -12.28
C VAL A 159 26.72 -16.20 -12.49
N ARG A 160 26.36 -16.89 -11.40
CA ARG A 160 25.81 -18.25 -11.41
C ARG A 160 24.32 -18.23 -11.09
N SER A 161 23.56 -19.13 -11.71
CA SER A 161 22.14 -19.29 -11.37
C SER A 161 21.97 -20.11 -10.10
N CYS A 162 21.20 -19.58 -9.16
CA CYS A 162 20.72 -20.26 -7.97
C CYS A 162 19.36 -20.95 -8.18
N GLY A 163 18.81 -20.86 -9.41
CA GLY A 163 17.47 -21.30 -9.75
C GLY A 163 16.45 -20.15 -9.74
N GLN A 164 15.18 -20.52 -9.95
CA GLN A 164 14.05 -19.61 -9.96
C GLN A 164 13.21 -19.80 -8.69
N PRO A 165 13.13 -18.82 -7.76
CA PRO A 165 12.17 -18.86 -6.65
C PRO A 165 10.72 -19.00 -7.11
N ILE A 166 10.38 -18.30 -8.19
CA ILE A 166 9.11 -18.41 -8.90
C ILE A 166 9.40 -18.29 -10.40
N GLU A 167 8.50 -18.78 -11.25
CA GLU A 167 8.68 -18.72 -12.70
C GLU A 167 8.94 -17.27 -13.19
N GLY A 168 9.91 -17.13 -14.08
CA GLY A 168 10.31 -15.85 -14.66
C GLY A 168 11.15 -14.96 -13.71
N HIS A 169 11.48 -15.43 -12.51
CA HIS A 169 12.31 -14.70 -11.55
C HIS A 169 13.56 -15.51 -11.25
N HIS A 170 14.70 -15.08 -11.76
CA HIS A 170 15.98 -15.76 -11.62
C HIS A 170 16.77 -15.19 -10.43
N LEU A 171 17.12 -16.04 -9.47
CA LEU A 171 18.08 -15.69 -8.44
C LEU A 171 19.48 -16.01 -8.94
N LEU A 172 20.36 -15.00 -8.92
CA LEU A 172 21.71 -15.08 -9.40
C LEU A 172 22.70 -14.76 -8.29
N GLU A 173 23.86 -15.42 -8.28
CA GLU A 173 24.94 -15.26 -7.28
C GLU A 173 26.25 -14.86 -7.96
N THR A 174 26.96 -13.90 -7.37
CA THR A 174 28.31 -13.49 -7.74
C THR A 174 29.05 -12.94 -6.52
N ALA A 175 30.25 -12.39 -6.72
CA ALA A 175 30.99 -11.68 -5.69
C ALA A 175 31.39 -10.30 -6.21
N LEU A 176 31.28 -9.27 -5.38
CA LEU A 176 31.62 -7.88 -5.69
C LEU A 176 32.78 -7.43 -4.80
N ASP A 177 33.57 -6.50 -5.31
CA ASP A 177 34.63 -5.85 -4.54
C ASP A 177 34.01 -4.78 -3.64
N PRO A 178 34.31 -4.73 -2.33
CA PRO A 178 33.83 -3.66 -1.45
C PRO A 178 34.16 -2.25 -1.95
N ASP A 179 35.30 -2.10 -2.65
CA ASP A 179 35.75 -0.81 -3.17
C ASP A 179 34.87 -0.28 -4.31
N LEU A 180 33.99 -1.12 -4.88
CA LEU A 180 32.93 -0.69 -5.82
C LEU A 180 32.01 0.37 -5.18
N GLY A 181 31.86 0.33 -3.86
CA GLY A 181 30.89 1.10 -3.11
C GLY A 181 29.44 0.63 -3.34
N ALA A 182 28.48 1.41 -2.85
CA ALA A 182 27.06 1.10 -3.02
C ALA A 182 26.70 1.03 -4.51
N VAL A 183 26.09 -0.08 -4.93
CA VAL A 183 25.62 -0.29 -6.30
C VAL A 183 24.44 0.65 -6.56
N THR A 184 24.56 1.51 -7.56
CA THR A 184 23.55 2.51 -7.95
C THR A 184 22.75 2.08 -9.18
N ALA A 185 23.33 1.24 -10.04
CA ALA A 185 22.64 0.70 -11.22
C ALA A 185 23.18 -0.68 -11.60
N VAL A 186 22.32 -1.49 -12.23
CA VAL A 186 22.69 -2.76 -12.83
C VAL A 186 22.19 -2.75 -14.28
N TYR A 187 23.06 -3.07 -15.24
CA TYR A 187 22.69 -3.18 -16.65
C TYR A 187 22.87 -4.60 -17.15
N GLY A 188 21.94 -5.03 -17.99
CA GLY A 188 22.03 -6.27 -18.76
C GLY A 188 22.38 -5.97 -20.22
N ILE A 189 23.45 -6.57 -20.73
CA ILE A 189 23.87 -6.46 -22.13
C ILE A 189 23.68 -7.83 -22.77
N SER A 190 22.83 -7.90 -23.79
CA SER A 190 22.61 -9.09 -24.62
C SER A 190 23.13 -8.85 -26.04
N GLY A 191 22.93 -9.81 -26.96
CA GLY A 191 23.33 -9.64 -28.36
C GLY A 191 22.51 -8.59 -29.12
N ASN A 192 21.35 -8.18 -28.60
CA ASN A 192 20.43 -7.29 -29.30
C ASN A 192 19.90 -6.13 -28.45
N SER A 193 20.26 -6.06 -27.16
CA SER A 193 19.72 -5.05 -26.25
C SER A 193 20.65 -4.71 -25.11
N VAL A 194 20.51 -3.50 -24.61
CA VAL A 194 21.09 -3.00 -23.37
C VAL A 194 19.95 -2.51 -22.50
N ILE A 195 19.70 -3.21 -21.40
CA ILE A 195 18.58 -2.93 -20.51
C ILE A 195 19.07 -2.50 -19.12
N SER A 196 18.37 -1.55 -18.51
CA SER A 196 18.55 -1.26 -17.09
C SER A 196 17.75 -2.27 -16.28
N LEU A 197 18.39 -2.95 -15.35
CA LEU A 197 17.75 -3.89 -14.44
C LEU A 197 17.42 -3.17 -13.13
N PRO A 198 16.23 -3.42 -12.52
CA PRO A 198 15.95 -2.95 -11.17
C PRO A 198 17.02 -3.45 -10.19
N VAL A 199 17.49 -2.56 -9.31
CA VAL A 199 18.52 -2.89 -8.30
C VAL A 199 17.89 -3.70 -7.17
N LYS A 200 17.60 -4.98 -7.42
CA LYS A 200 17.10 -5.96 -6.45
C LYS A 200 18.25 -6.88 -6.05
N LEU A 201 19.12 -6.41 -5.15
CA LEU A 201 20.28 -7.17 -4.70
C LEU A 201 20.47 -7.16 -3.19
N VAL A 202 21.18 -8.17 -2.69
CA VAL A 202 21.67 -8.25 -1.31
C VAL A 202 23.16 -8.60 -1.32
N ILE A 203 23.95 -7.82 -0.57
CA ILE A 203 25.40 -7.99 -0.45
C ILE A 203 25.72 -8.43 0.98
N GLY A 204 26.43 -9.54 1.12
CA GLY A 204 26.84 -10.07 2.42
C GLY A 204 27.88 -9.17 3.09
N HIS A 205 27.83 -9.09 4.43
CA HIS A 205 28.74 -8.24 5.20
C HIS A 205 30.19 -8.72 5.20
N ALA A 206 30.40 -10.04 5.25
CA ALA A 206 31.73 -10.61 5.34
C ALA A 206 32.39 -10.72 3.96
N ALA A 207 33.55 -10.08 3.80
CA ALA A 207 34.38 -10.28 2.63
C ALA A 207 35.18 -11.60 2.77
N LYS A 208 35.02 -12.52 1.82
CA LYS A 208 35.86 -13.72 1.70
C LYS A 208 36.87 -13.48 0.58
N LYS A 209 38.16 -13.57 0.89
CA LYS A 209 39.27 -13.26 -0.06
C LYS A 209 39.11 -11.86 -0.69
N GLY A 210 38.75 -10.87 0.11
CA GLY A 210 38.58 -9.48 -0.34
C GLY A 210 37.28 -9.18 -1.10
N LEU A 211 36.35 -10.14 -1.24
CA LEU A 211 35.11 -9.94 -1.99
C LEU A 211 33.89 -10.25 -1.16
N GLN A 212 32.83 -9.47 -1.34
CA GLN A 212 31.53 -9.68 -0.73
C GLN A 212 30.61 -10.47 -1.66
N GLN A 213 29.94 -11.48 -1.10
CA GLN A 213 28.96 -12.27 -1.85
C GLN A 213 27.75 -11.39 -2.17
N CYS A 214 27.30 -11.42 -3.43
CA CYS A 214 26.18 -10.63 -3.91
C CYS A 214 25.16 -11.56 -4.57
N HIS A 215 23.88 -11.38 -4.23
CA HIS A 215 22.79 -12.05 -4.94
C HIS A 215 21.89 -11.01 -5.58
N LEU A 216 21.40 -11.30 -6.78
CA LEU A 216 20.57 -10.43 -7.60
C LEU A 216 19.32 -11.21 -8.03
N LEU A 217 18.15 -10.59 -7.88
CA LEU A 217 16.90 -11.14 -8.40
C LEU A 217 16.53 -10.45 -9.72
N VAL A 218 16.51 -11.21 -10.80
CA VAL A 218 16.27 -10.71 -12.16
C VAL A 218 14.94 -11.24 -12.69
N GLU A 219 14.09 -10.35 -13.17
CA GLU A 219 12.83 -10.69 -13.82
C GLU A 219 13.05 -10.86 -15.33
N SER A 220 12.68 -12.03 -15.86
CA SER A 220 12.75 -12.34 -17.28
C SER A 220 11.85 -13.53 -17.60
N ALA A 221 10.90 -13.36 -18.52
CA ALA A 221 10.01 -14.44 -18.96
C ALA A 221 10.75 -15.55 -19.74
N ARG A 222 11.95 -15.28 -20.23
CA ARG A 222 12.80 -16.24 -20.96
C ARG A 222 14.08 -16.49 -20.17
N ALA A 223 14.66 -17.66 -20.37
CA ALA A 223 16.01 -17.95 -19.88
C ALA A 223 16.99 -16.88 -20.36
N LEU A 224 17.83 -16.40 -19.44
CA LEU A 224 18.87 -15.42 -19.74
C LEU A 224 19.87 -16.05 -20.73
N PRO A 225 20.13 -15.43 -21.88
CA PRO A 225 21.02 -16.02 -22.89
C PRO A 225 22.44 -16.12 -22.35
N LYS A 226 23.21 -17.13 -22.79
CA LYS A 226 24.60 -17.32 -22.35
C LYS A 226 25.51 -16.12 -22.64
N SER A 227 25.20 -15.38 -23.70
CA SER A 227 25.93 -14.15 -24.06
C SER A 227 25.61 -12.96 -23.15
N PHE A 228 24.70 -13.10 -22.20
CA PHE A 228 24.25 -12.02 -21.32
C PHE A 228 25.35 -11.61 -20.35
N ARG A 229 25.61 -10.31 -20.28
CA ARG A 229 26.58 -9.69 -19.37
C ARG A 229 25.87 -8.76 -18.42
N PHE A 230 26.34 -8.75 -17.17
CA PHE A 230 25.88 -7.83 -16.14
C PHE A 230 26.94 -6.77 -15.90
N VAL A 231 26.54 -5.51 -15.87
CA VAL A 231 27.40 -4.39 -15.50
C VAL A 231 26.83 -3.76 -14.24
N PHE A 232 27.53 -3.93 -13.12
CA PHE A 232 27.21 -3.31 -11.84
C PHE A 232 27.93 -1.98 -11.77
N SER A 233 27.19 -0.88 -11.67
CA SER A 233 27.75 0.45 -11.46
C SER A 233 27.62 0.80 -9.99
N GLY A 234 28.74 1.13 -9.35
CA GLY A 234 28.79 1.61 -7.98
C GLY A 234 29.27 3.06 -7.90
N LYS A 235 29.29 3.62 -6.69
CA LYS A 235 29.77 4.99 -6.46
C LYS A 235 31.23 5.20 -6.89
N ASN A 236 32.05 4.15 -6.78
CA ASN A 236 33.50 4.26 -6.93
C ASN A 236 34.05 3.43 -8.10
N GLY A 237 33.21 2.64 -8.79
CA GLY A 237 33.69 1.73 -9.83
C GLY A 237 32.61 1.02 -10.62
N ILE A 238 33.07 0.09 -11.47
CA ILE A 238 32.21 -0.80 -12.26
C ILE A 238 32.69 -2.24 -12.09
N ALA A 239 31.75 -3.19 -12.02
CA ALA A 239 32.03 -4.60 -12.04
C ALA A 239 31.27 -5.28 -13.19
N VAL A 240 32.02 -5.88 -14.12
CA VAL A 240 31.48 -6.63 -15.25
C VAL A 240 31.41 -8.12 -14.89
N ARG A 241 30.29 -8.77 -15.20
CA ARG A 241 30.12 -10.22 -15.03
C ARG A 241 29.58 -10.87 -16.30
N LYS A 242 30.01 -12.11 -16.55
CA LYS A 242 29.40 -12.99 -17.56
C LYS A 242 28.51 -14.03 -16.89
N LEU A 243 27.43 -14.42 -17.54
CA LEU A 243 26.64 -15.56 -17.08
C LEU A 243 27.47 -16.85 -17.20
N ALA A 244 27.51 -17.66 -16.14
CA ALA A 244 28.25 -18.93 -16.14
C ALA A 244 27.66 -19.92 -17.15
N GLU A 245 28.52 -20.69 -17.81
CA GLU A 245 28.11 -21.84 -18.62
C GLU A 245 27.77 -23.00 -17.67
N SER A 246 26.53 -23.11 -17.19
CA SER A 246 26.18 -24.23 -16.29
C SER A 246 25.93 -25.55 -17.05
N ASN A 247 26.32 -26.66 -16.41
CA ASN A 247 26.04 -28.05 -16.82
C ASN A 247 24.68 -28.58 -16.28
N GLY A 248 23.72 -27.67 -16.01
CA GLY A 248 22.40 -28.01 -15.47
C GLY A 248 21.76 -26.83 -14.74
N GLU A 249 20.43 -26.76 -14.71
CA GLU A 249 19.70 -25.78 -13.90
C GLU A 249 19.80 -26.15 -12.42
N THR A 250 20.34 -25.25 -11.60
CA THR A 250 20.29 -25.42 -10.14
C THR A 250 18.83 -25.31 -9.71
N GLU A 251 18.28 -26.38 -9.14
CA GLU A 251 16.94 -26.33 -8.54
C GLU A 251 16.94 -25.40 -7.32
N PHE A 252 16.08 -24.37 -7.35
CA PHE A 252 16.04 -23.34 -6.32
C PHE A 252 15.81 -23.90 -4.92
N GLN A 253 14.91 -24.87 -4.78
CA GLN A 253 14.59 -25.48 -3.47
C GLN A 253 15.81 -26.16 -2.84
N LYS A 254 16.61 -26.85 -3.65
CA LYS A 254 17.86 -27.49 -3.22
C LYS A 254 18.94 -26.46 -2.85
N TRP A 255 18.95 -25.31 -3.54
CA TRP A 255 19.85 -24.21 -3.19
C TRP A 255 19.41 -23.53 -1.88
N TRP A 256 18.12 -23.30 -1.71
CA TRP A 256 17.52 -22.61 -0.57
C TRP A 256 17.64 -23.41 0.73
N SER A 257 17.43 -24.73 0.69
CA SER A 257 17.53 -25.60 1.88
C SER A 257 18.88 -25.50 2.60
N LYS A 258 19.95 -25.16 1.89
CA LYS A 258 21.30 -24.97 2.45
C LYS A 258 21.52 -23.59 3.07
N ARG A 259 20.58 -22.65 2.92
CA ARG A 259 20.70 -21.22 3.29
C ARG A 259 19.53 -20.72 4.14
N GLN A 260 18.67 -21.60 4.64
CA GLN A 260 17.53 -21.22 5.48
C GLN A 260 17.93 -20.42 6.74
N GLY A 261 19.15 -20.60 7.26
CA GLY A 261 19.69 -19.83 8.38
C GLY A 261 20.21 -18.43 8.02
N ASP A 262 20.29 -18.07 6.74
CA ASP A 262 20.74 -16.75 6.30
C ASP A 262 19.58 -15.74 6.39
N ALA A 263 19.53 -15.00 7.49
CA ALA A 263 18.49 -14.04 7.77
C ALA A 263 18.41 -12.90 6.73
N SER A 264 19.55 -12.45 6.20
CA SER A 264 19.59 -11.37 5.20
C SER A 264 19.09 -11.87 3.85
N MET A 265 19.52 -13.06 3.42
CA MET A 265 19.01 -13.69 2.20
C MET A 265 17.50 -13.92 2.27
N ARG A 266 17.03 -14.47 3.39
CA ARG A 266 15.61 -14.74 3.62
C ARG A 266 14.79 -13.47 3.49
N ALA A 267 15.22 -12.40 4.16
CA ALA A 267 14.52 -11.13 4.19
C ALA A 267 14.50 -10.46 2.80
N PHE A 268 15.62 -10.53 2.06
CA PHE A 268 15.71 -10.11 0.67
C PHE A 268 14.71 -10.84 -0.24
N LEU A 269 14.61 -12.17 -0.14
CA LEU A 269 13.69 -12.96 -0.95
C LEU A 269 12.23 -12.67 -0.60
N VAL A 270 11.87 -12.71 0.68
CA VAL A 270 10.50 -12.40 1.16
C VAL A 270 10.07 -11.01 0.69
N ARG A 271 10.91 -9.98 0.88
CA ARG A 271 10.62 -8.60 0.47
C ARG A 271 10.27 -8.45 -1.01
N ASN A 272 11.01 -9.15 -1.87
CA ASN A 272 10.84 -9.03 -3.32
C ASN A 272 9.71 -9.90 -3.84
N LEU A 273 9.55 -11.12 -3.31
CA LEU A 273 8.50 -12.05 -3.71
C LEU A 273 7.11 -11.62 -3.21
N ALA A 274 7.02 -11.05 -2.01
CA ALA A 274 5.76 -10.58 -1.43
C ALA A 274 5.11 -9.43 -2.21
N LYS A 275 5.87 -8.74 -3.07
CA LYS A 275 5.36 -7.69 -3.97
C LYS A 275 4.76 -8.24 -5.26
N ILE A 276 4.88 -9.55 -5.50
CA ILE A 276 4.42 -10.22 -6.72
C ILE A 276 3.13 -10.97 -6.38
N PRO A 277 1.97 -10.56 -6.93
CA PRO A 277 0.67 -11.18 -6.62
C PRO A 277 0.62 -12.68 -6.93
N GLY A 278 -0.28 -13.40 -6.27
CA GLY A 278 -0.49 -14.83 -6.48
C GLY A 278 0.69 -15.66 -5.95
N VAL A 279 1.42 -16.32 -6.84
CA VAL A 279 2.48 -17.28 -6.50
C VAL A 279 3.63 -16.63 -5.73
N GLY A 280 3.95 -15.35 -5.98
CA GLY A 280 5.00 -14.63 -5.26
C GLY A 280 4.67 -14.45 -3.77
N VAL A 281 3.48 -13.93 -3.46
CA VAL A 281 2.95 -13.84 -2.10
C VAL A 281 2.90 -15.21 -1.43
N ALA A 282 2.37 -16.23 -2.11
CA ALA A 282 2.30 -17.58 -1.56
C ALA A 282 3.70 -18.15 -1.23
N THR A 283 4.69 -17.93 -2.10
CA THR A 283 6.08 -18.36 -1.87
C THR A 283 6.72 -17.61 -0.71
N ALA A 284 6.49 -16.30 -0.58
CA ALA A 284 6.97 -15.51 0.54
C ALA A 284 6.38 -16.00 1.89
N ILE A 285 5.09 -16.35 1.91
CA ILE A 285 4.42 -16.95 3.07
C ILE A 285 5.02 -18.32 3.40
N ASP A 286 5.18 -19.21 2.42
CA ASP A 286 5.78 -20.54 2.62
C ASP A 286 7.20 -20.44 3.21
N MET A 287 8.01 -19.49 2.71
CA MET A 287 9.35 -19.23 3.24
C MET A 287 9.33 -18.79 4.72
N GLN A 288 8.34 -17.97 5.11
CA GLN A 288 8.17 -17.55 6.49
C GLN A 288 7.75 -18.73 7.37
N ILE A 289 6.83 -19.57 6.91
CA ILE A 289 6.30 -20.71 7.69
C ILE A 289 7.35 -21.82 7.85
N ARG A 290 8.09 -22.17 6.79
CA ARG A 290 9.04 -23.30 6.81
C ARG A 290 10.36 -22.97 7.50
N ALA A 291 10.79 -21.71 7.44
CA ALA A 291 12.07 -21.26 8.00
C ALA A 291 11.92 -19.90 8.70
N PRO A 292 11.09 -19.80 9.76
CA PRO A 292 10.95 -18.58 10.52
C PRO A 292 12.26 -18.24 11.24
N LEU A 293 12.50 -16.94 11.48
CA LEU A 293 13.55 -16.57 12.41
C LEU A 293 13.13 -16.99 13.82
N PRO A 294 14.05 -17.56 14.62
CA PRO A 294 13.77 -17.89 16.00
C PRO A 294 13.46 -16.60 16.76
N ALA A 295 12.28 -16.54 17.38
CA ALA A 295 11.88 -15.41 18.21
C ALA A 295 12.89 -15.21 19.36
N ARG A 296 13.20 -13.96 19.66
CA ARG A 296 14.18 -13.56 20.68
C ARG A 296 13.64 -12.37 21.47
N GLN A 297 13.57 -12.55 22.78
CA GLN A 297 13.28 -11.53 23.77
C GLN A 297 14.40 -11.49 24.80
N ILE A 298 14.52 -10.38 25.52
CA ILE A 298 15.42 -10.26 26.65
C ILE A 298 14.59 -10.38 27.91
N ALA A 299 14.65 -11.56 28.54
CA ALA A 299 13.87 -11.88 29.72
C ALA A 299 14.07 -10.84 30.82
N LYS A 300 13.00 -10.60 31.60
CA LYS A 300 13.00 -9.59 32.66
C LYS A 300 14.12 -9.88 33.68
N SER A 301 14.88 -8.85 34.01
CA SER A 301 15.91 -8.87 35.05
C SER A 301 15.63 -7.79 36.09
N PRO A 302 15.90 -8.04 37.39
CA PRO A 302 15.80 -7.01 38.42
C PRO A 302 16.90 -5.95 38.31
N THR A 303 18.01 -6.23 37.62
CA THR A 303 19.20 -5.37 37.59
C THR A 303 19.64 -4.96 36.18
N GLN A 304 19.14 -5.65 35.15
CA GLN A 304 19.54 -5.41 33.76
C GLN A 304 18.35 -4.98 32.89
N PRO A 305 18.62 -4.16 31.85
CA PRO A 305 17.62 -3.83 30.84
C PRO A 305 17.07 -5.09 30.17
N SER A 306 15.76 -5.10 29.98
CA SER A 306 15.00 -6.20 29.41
C SER A 306 13.90 -5.66 28.51
N GLY A 307 13.39 -6.50 27.61
CA GLY A 307 12.38 -6.05 26.65
C GLY A 307 12.08 -7.06 25.56
N GLU A 308 10.99 -6.79 24.86
CA GLU A 308 10.46 -7.59 23.77
C GLU A 308 9.85 -6.67 22.71
N VAL A 309 9.94 -7.10 21.46
CA VAL A 309 9.08 -6.61 20.38
C VAL A 309 8.07 -7.72 20.11
N ASP A 310 6.82 -7.52 20.52
CA ASP A 310 5.74 -8.52 20.41
C ASP A 310 4.80 -8.22 19.23
N LEU A 311 4.86 -7.00 18.70
CA LEU A 311 4.15 -6.54 17.52
C LEU A 311 5.16 -6.00 16.51
N ALA A 312 5.19 -6.58 15.32
CA ALA A 312 5.92 -6.05 14.19
C ALA A 312 5.14 -6.36 12.91
N LEU A 313 4.48 -5.34 12.35
CA LEU A 313 3.67 -5.45 11.16
C LEU A 313 4.30 -4.64 10.02
N ALA A 314 5.04 -5.34 9.17
CA ALA A 314 5.59 -4.84 7.92
C ALA A 314 4.48 -4.71 6.87
N LEU A 315 4.21 -3.46 6.52
CA LEU A 315 3.23 -2.97 5.56
C LEU A 315 3.96 -2.31 4.38
N ASP A 316 3.21 -1.94 3.33
CA ASP A 316 3.78 -1.29 2.15
C ASP A 316 4.24 0.15 2.46
N GLY A 317 3.47 0.86 3.30
CA GLY A 317 3.77 2.23 3.73
C GLY A 317 4.82 2.35 4.84
N GLY A 318 5.12 1.26 5.56
CA GLY A 318 6.03 1.30 6.69
C GLY A 318 5.94 0.10 7.62
N LEU A 319 6.43 0.27 8.84
CA LEU A 319 6.48 -0.77 9.86
C LEU A 319 5.83 -0.26 11.14
N LEU A 320 4.74 -0.92 11.56
CA LEU A 320 4.18 -0.74 12.89
C LEU A 320 4.92 -1.67 13.86
N VAL A 321 5.47 -1.10 14.92
CA VAL A 321 6.22 -1.82 15.96
C VAL A 321 5.55 -1.59 17.30
N GLY A 322 5.46 -2.62 18.12
CA GLY A 322 5.01 -2.52 19.50
C GLY A 322 5.70 -3.55 20.38
N GLY A 323 5.70 -3.30 21.68
CA GLY A 323 6.33 -4.17 22.64
C GLY A 323 6.43 -3.53 24.01
N TRP A 324 7.37 -4.03 24.81
CA TRP A 324 7.63 -3.52 26.14
C TRP A 324 9.12 -3.49 26.46
N THR A 325 9.51 -2.60 27.36
CA THR A 325 10.85 -2.49 27.93
C THR A 325 10.79 -2.37 29.44
N ASN A 326 11.86 -2.77 30.11
CA ASN A 326 12.06 -2.60 31.54
C ASN A 326 13.53 -2.26 31.78
N ASP A 327 13.78 -1.05 32.27
CA ASP A 327 15.12 -0.52 32.52
C ASP A 327 15.25 -0.03 33.97
N PRO A 328 15.42 -0.94 34.94
CA PRO A 328 15.55 -0.57 36.35
C PRO A 328 16.83 0.23 36.65
N SER A 329 17.81 0.18 35.74
CA SER A 329 19.16 0.73 35.92
C SER A 329 19.44 2.02 35.13
N GLY A 330 18.49 2.49 34.31
CA GLY A 330 18.70 3.64 33.43
C GLY A 330 19.79 3.42 32.36
N MET A 331 20.03 2.17 31.94
CA MET A 331 21.10 1.81 31.00
C MET A 331 20.62 1.66 29.55
N LEU A 332 19.31 1.69 29.31
CA LEU A 332 18.71 1.52 27.98
C LEU A 332 18.82 2.81 27.17
N LYS A 333 19.46 2.74 26.00
CA LYS A 333 19.45 3.84 25.02
C LYS A 333 18.19 3.80 24.16
N GLY A 334 17.73 2.60 23.78
CA GLY A 334 16.51 2.43 23.00
C GLY A 334 16.47 1.10 22.23
N ILE A 335 15.44 0.96 21.41
CA ILE A 335 15.30 -0.14 20.45
C ILE A 335 15.50 0.43 19.04
N GLU A 336 16.18 -0.33 18.19
CA GLU A 336 16.44 0.04 16.80
C GLU A 336 15.98 -1.09 15.87
N TYR A 337 15.36 -0.74 14.75
CA TYR A 337 15.16 -1.66 13.64
C TYR A 337 16.52 -2.02 13.02
N ALA A 338 16.78 -3.32 12.85
CA ALA A 338 18.02 -3.85 12.32
C ALA A 338 17.88 -4.22 10.83
N GLY A 339 18.43 -3.37 9.96
CA GLY A 339 18.48 -3.55 8.52
C GLY A 339 19.37 -4.71 8.06
N GLU A 340 19.11 -5.21 6.86
CA GLU A 340 19.90 -6.28 6.22
C GLU A 340 21.29 -5.83 5.77
N ASP A 341 21.46 -4.53 5.53
CA ASP A 341 22.69 -3.84 5.16
C ASP A 341 23.55 -3.44 6.37
N GLY A 342 23.13 -3.86 7.58
CA GLY A 342 23.78 -3.51 8.84
C GLY A 342 23.36 -2.14 9.36
N THR A 343 22.42 -1.45 8.71
CA THR A 343 21.85 -0.20 9.25
C THR A 343 21.04 -0.47 10.51
N ALA A 344 21.08 0.49 11.43
CA ALA A 344 20.27 0.48 12.64
C ALA A 344 19.47 1.78 12.71
N LEU A 345 18.15 1.67 12.72
CA LEU A 345 17.24 2.82 12.68
C LEU A 345 16.48 2.92 14.01
N PRO A 346 16.63 4.01 14.77
CA PRO A 346 15.84 4.25 15.98
C PRO A 346 14.34 4.30 15.68
N LEU A 347 13.52 3.96 16.69
CA LEU A 347 12.05 3.99 16.57
C LEU A 347 11.42 5.40 16.64
N ASP A 348 12.24 6.45 16.78
CA ASP A 348 11.85 7.76 17.31
C ASP A 348 11.09 8.77 16.41
N PRO A 349 10.88 8.61 15.08
CA PRO A 349 10.10 9.62 14.36
C PRO A 349 8.62 9.66 14.78
N ASN A 350 8.01 8.50 15.05
CA ASN A 350 6.64 8.39 15.57
C ASN A 350 6.59 7.33 16.66
N PHE A 351 7.02 7.69 17.88
CA PHE A 351 7.12 6.78 19.03
C PHE A 351 6.21 7.24 20.17
N TYR A 352 5.56 6.30 20.84
CA TYR A 352 4.77 6.58 22.03
C TYR A 352 4.97 5.47 23.08
N SER A 353 5.26 5.85 24.32
CA SER A 353 5.39 4.95 25.45
C SER A 353 4.30 5.15 26.49
N PHE A 354 3.99 4.09 27.23
CA PHE A 354 2.93 4.06 28.22
C PHE A 354 3.21 3.04 29.33
N PRO A 355 2.65 3.21 30.54
CA PRO A 355 2.69 2.18 31.58
C PRO A 355 2.02 0.89 31.08
N GLY A 356 2.74 -0.21 31.15
CA GLY A 356 2.31 -1.53 30.70
C GLY A 356 2.49 -2.60 31.76
N LYS A 357 1.92 -3.77 31.49
CA LYS A 357 2.14 -4.98 32.27
C LYS A 357 2.48 -6.13 31.34
N THR A 358 3.44 -6.95 31.75
CA THR A 358 3.80 -8.18 31.04
C THR A 358 2.65 -9.21 31.06
N GLY A 359 2.78 -10.25 30.23
CA GLY A 359 1.94 -11.43 30.28
C GLY A 359 1.88 -12.06 31.68
N LYS A 360 0.89 -12.91 31.95
CA LYS A 360 0.81 -13.63 33.23
C LYS A 360 2.03 -14.55 33.36
N ASN A 361 2.76 -14.41 34.46
CA ASN A 361 3.81 -15.35 34.88
C ASN A 361 3.20 -16.71 35.27
N GLU A 362 4.03 -17.76 35.46
CA GLU A 362 3.58 -19.09 35.90
C GLU A 362 2.84 -19.07 37.26
N ASP A 363 3.10 -18.06 38.09
CA ASP A 363 2.42 -17.80 39.37
C ASP A 363 1.16 -16.92 39.25
N GLY A 364 0.78 -16.53 38.03
CA GLY A 364 -0.34 -15.65 37.74
C GLY A 364 -0.11 -14.15 37.97
N SER A 365 1.08 -13.75 38.46
CA SER A 365 1.45 -12.35 38.67
C SER A 365 1.75 -11.64 37.35
N ARG A 366 1.61 -10.30 37.34
CA ARG A 366 1.98 -9.43 36.21
C ARG A 366 2.97 -8.39 36.67
N SER A 367 4.03 -8.22 35.91
CA SER A 367 5.12 -7.30 36.20
C SER A 367 4.95 -5.98 35.47
N ASP A 368 5.12 -4.86 36.19
CA ASP A 368 5.12 -3.52 35.59
C ASP A 368 6.31 -3.36 34.62
N VAL A 369 6.02 -2.74 33.48
CA VAL A 369 6.93 -2.47 32.37
C VAL A 369 6.52 -1.18 31.66
N THR A 370 7.38 -0.68 30.77
CA THR A 370 7.04 0.42 29.86
C THR A 370 6.64 -0.18 28.52
N GLY A 371 5.35 -0.14 28.19
CA GLY A 371 4.86 -0.46 26.86
C GLY A 371 5.24 0.62 25.86
N PHE A 372 5.40 0.25 24.59
CA PHE A 372 5.63 1.21 23.51
C PHE A 372 4.94 0.79 22.21
N VAL A 373 4.69 1.78 21.37
CA VAL A 373 4.28 1.61 19.98
C VAL A 373 5.03 2.63 19.12
N ALA A 374 5.36 2.25 17.89
CA ALA A 374 5.98 3.15 16.93
C ALA A 374 5.53 2.87 15.50
N TRP A 375 5.51 3.92 14.68
CA TRP A 375 5.38 3.80 13.23
C TRP A 375 6.63 4.32 12.54
N LEU A 376 7.28 3.43 11.81
CA LEU A 376 8.43 3.76 10.99
C LEU A 376 8.01 3.89 9.52
N PRO A 377 7.82 5.12 9.00
CA PRO A 377 7.43 5.33 7.61
C PRO A 377 8.57 4.95 6.66
N HIS A 378 8.24 4.34 5.53
CA HIS A 378 9.14 4.14 4.40
C HIS A 378 10.50 3.48 4.71
N VAL A 379 10.60 2.64 5.76
CA VAL A 379 11.84 1.92 6.07
C VAL A 379 12.23 1.02 4.90
N ASN A 380 13.19 1.46 4.08
CA ASN A 380 13.88 0.70 3.03
C ASN A 380 13.00 -0.27 2.21
N ASN A 381 11.74 0.11 1.97
CA ASN A 381 10.77 -0.69 1.23
C ASN A 381 10.75 -2.17 1.68
N LEU A 382 10.63 -2.41 3.02
CA LEU A 382 10.68 -3.71 3.71
C LEU A 382 9.97 -4.85 2.97
N GLY A 383 8.91 -4.51 2.24
CA GLY A 383 7.99 -5.45 1.61
C GLY A 383 7.00 -5.98 2.64
N PRO A 384 5.76 -6.28 2.21
CA PRO A 384 4.79 -6.88 3.11
C PRO A 384 5.28 -8.28 3.51
N LEU A 385 4.76 -8.82 4.62
CA LEU A 385 5.02 -10.20 5.09
C LEU A 385 6.42 -10.45 5.66
N LEU A 386 7.31 -9.45 5.74
CA LEU A 386 8.61 -9.63 6.37
C LEU A 386 8.47 -9.89 7.88
N GLN A 387 9.34 -10.74 8.44
CA GLN A 387 9.52 -10.88 9.89
C GLN A 387 10.72 -10.00 10.27
N PRO A 388 10.50 -8.79 10.81
CA PRO A 388 11.56 -7.81 11.01
C PRO A 388 12.52 -8.23 12.13
N ARG A 389 13.67 -7.59 12.21
CA ARG A 389 14.64 -7.78 13.30
C ARG A 389 14.91 -6.45 13.97
N PHE A 390 15.22 -6.52 15.26
CA PHE A 390 15.51 -5.35 16.07
C PHE A 390 16.72 -5.61 16.95
N GLN A 391 17.24 -4.55 17.55
CA GLN A 391 18.26 -4.63 18.57
C GLN A 391 17.95 -3.66 19.70
N MET A 392 18.11 -4.13 20.92
CA MET A 392 18.14 -3.29 22.12
C MET A 392 19.55 -2.72 22.25
N ARG A 393 19.68 -1.40 22.32
CA ARG A 393 20.97 -0.72 22.49
C ARG A 393 21.09 -0.14 23.90
N LEU A 394 22.24 -0.39 24.53
CA LEU A 394 22.60 0.20 25.82
C LEU A 394 23.36 1.52 25.64
N ILE A 395 23.39 2.35 26.67
CA ILE A 395 24.18 3.60 26.70
C ILE A 395 25.68 3.33 26.47
N SER A 396 26.18 2.17 26.92
CA SER A 396 27.55 1.72 26.67
C SER A 396 27.87 1.42 25.20
N GLY A 397 26.85 1.38 24.33
CA GLY A 397 26.97 0.99 22.92
C GLY A 397 26.77 -0.51 22.66
N ALA A 398 26.74 -1.34 23.71
CA ALA A 398 26.43 -2.77 23.59
C ALA A 398 25.02 -2.99 23.01
N THR A 399 24.85 -4.06 22.23
CA THR A 399 23.59 -4.39 21.57
C THR A 399 23.18 -5.84 21.84
N SER A 400 21.87 -6.05 21.96
CA SER A 400 21.26 -7.37 22.13
C SER A 400 20.14 -7.55 21.12
N ALA A 401 20.13 -8.67 20.40
CA ALA A 401 19.16 -8.91 19.33
C ALA A 401 17.75 -9.19 19.87
N LEU A 402 16.75 -8.60 19.24
CA LEU A 402 15.32 -8.84 19.46
C LEU A 402 14.69 -9.30 18.15
N VAL A 403 13.90 -10.37 18.20
CA VAL A 403 13.21 -10.93 17.03
C VAL A 403 11.77 -11.25 17.42
N PRO A 404 10.77 -10.55 16.85
CA PRO A 404 9.36 -10.81 17.12
C PRO A 404 8.94 -12.16 16.54
N GLN A 405 7.76 -12.63 16.94
CA GLN A 405 7.05 -13.68 16.21
C GLN A 405 6.75 -13.24 14.77
N MET A 406 6.46 -14.20 13.90
CA MET A 406 5.97 -13.88 12.55
C MET A 406 4.69 -13.07 12.64
N GLN A 407 4.59 -12.05 11.79
CA GLN A 407 3.35 -11.30 11.65
C GLN A 407 2.24 -12.18 11.04
N PRO A 408 0.96 -11.90 11.33
CA PRO A 408 -0.13 -12.59 10.67
C PRO A 408 -0.16 -12.29 9.16
N PHE A 409 -0.50 -13.30 8.36
CA PHE A 409 -0.64 -13.16 6.90
C PHE A 409 -2.05 -12.71 6.51
N GLU A 410 -3.08 -13.16 7.24
CA GLU A 410 -4.46 -12.78 7.00
C GLU A 410 -4.73 -11.32 7.38
N VAL A 411 -5.28 -10.56 6.45
CA VAL A 411 -5.46 -9.10 6.60
C VAL A 411 -6.38 -8.75 7.78
N GLY A 412 -7.40 -9.57 8.05
CA GLY A 412 -8.25 -9.41 9.24
C GLY A 412 -7.49 -9.59 10.56
N ALA A 413 -6.53 -10.53 10.61
CA ALA A 413 -5.66 -10.70 11.76
C ALA A 413 -4.63 -9.56 11.89
N GLN A 414 -4.15 -9.01 10.77
CA GLN A 414 -3.31 -7.81 10.77
C GLN A 414 -4.05 -6.62 11.37
N ARG A 415 -5.31 -6.39 11.00
CA ARG A 415 -6.18 -5.37 11.61
C ARG A 415 -6.27 -5.55 13.12
N ASN A 416 -6.53 -6.78 13.57
CA ASN A 416 -6.61 -7.09 14.99
C ASN A 416 -5.29 -6.80 15.74
N CYS A 417 -4.14 -7.03 15.11
CA CYS A 417 -2.84 -6.66 15.68
C CYS A 417 -2.71 -5.14 15.84
N VAL A 418 -3.07 -4.35 14.82
CA VAL A 418 -3.03 -2.88 14.92
C VAL A 418 -3.98 -2.38 16.03
N LEU A 419 -5.17 -2.96 16.12
CA LEU A 419 -6.15 -2.59 17.15
C LEU A 419 -5.76 -3.02 18.58
N ARG A 420 -4.74 -3.88 18.73
CA ARG A 420 -4.15 -4.29 20.02
C ARG A 420 -2.86 -3.56 20.38
N ALA A 421 -2.33 -2.75 19.46
CA ALA A 421 -1.03 -2.12 19.61
C ALA A 421 -0.95 -1.19 20.82
N VAL A 422 -2.07 -0.57 21.19
CA VAL A 422 -2.14 0.42 22.28
C VAL A 422 -3.40 0.19 23.10
N PRO A 423 -3.31 0.20 24.45
CA PRO A 423 -4.50 0.18 25.29
C PRO A 423 -5.40 1.40 25.02
N PRO A 424 -6.75 1.27 25.06
CA PRO A 424 -7.67 2.35 24.69
C PRO A 424 -7.44 3.70 25.39
N GLN A 425 -6.99 3.72 26.64
CA GLN A 425 -6.70 4.95 27.40
C GLN A 425 -5.46 5.72 26.89
N HIS A 426 -4.62 5.08 26.10
CA HIS A 426 -3.40 5.62 25.53
C HIS A 426 -3.55 6.05 24.07
N ALA A 427 -4.73 5.85 23.48
CA ALA A 427 -5.07 6.20 22.10
C ALA A 427 -5.34 7.71 21.95
N LYS A 428 -4.29 8.51 22.14
CA LYS A 428 -4.32 9.98 21.99
C LYS A 428 -4.37 10.38 20.53
N ALA A 429 -4.75 11.63 20.24
CA ALA A 429 -4.88 12.13 18.86
C ALA A 429 -3.62 11.91 18.02
N HIS A 430 -2.43 12.25 18.54
CA HIS A 430 -1.16 12.03 17.84
C HIS A 430 -0.81 10.54 17.65
N VAL A 431 -1.25 9.66 18.56
CA VAL A 431 -1.04 8.20 18.42
C VAL A 431 -1.92 7.67 17.28
N PHE A 432 -3.16 8.13 17.19
CA PHE A 432 -4.00 7.81 16.03
C PHE A 432 -3.38 8.35 14.75
N GLU A 433 -3.11 9.65 14.69
CA GLU A 433 -2.69 10.32 13.46
C GLU A 433 -1.35 9.79 12.89
N ASN A 434 -0.34 9.67 13.75
CA ASN A 434 1.03 9.42 13.31
C ASN A 434 1.46 7.95 13.42
N ILE A 435 0.73 7.13 14.18
CA ILE A 435 1.11 5.74 14.46
C ILE A 435 0.08 4.74 13.94
N LEU A 436 -1.17 4.81 14.41
CA LEU A 436 -2.17 3.79 14.11
C LEU A 436 -2.87 3.99 12.76
N ALA A 437 -3.20 5.23 12.40
CA ALA A 437 -3.95 5.55 11.19
C ALA A 437 -3.24 5.15 9.89
N PRO A 438 -1.91 5.37 9.71
CA PRO A 438 -1.21 4.89 8.53
C PRO A 438 -1.36 3.37 8.34
N ALA A 439 -1.22 2.60 9.42
CA ALA A 439 -1.36 1.15 9.40
C ALA A 439 -2.82 0.70 9.17
N LEU A 440 -3.78 1.27 9.90
CA LEU A 440 -5.21 0.92 9.77
C LEU A 440 -5.75 1.24 8.37
N ARG A 441 -5.41 2.41 7.81
CA ARG A 441 -5.84 2.79 6.46
C ARG A 441 -5.36 1.79 5.41
N GLU A 442 -4.08 1.42 5.47
CA GLU A 442 -3.53 0.45 4.51
C GLU A 442 -4.19 -0.93 4.66
N VAL A 443 -4.37 -1.38 5.90
CA VAL A 443 -5.00 -2.68 6.19
C VAL A 443 -6.47 -2.70 5.74
N GLU A 444 -7.26 -1.66 6.03
CA GLU A 444 -8.65 -1.57 5.57
C GLU A 444 -8.74 -1.49 4.05
N GLN A 445 -7.84 -0.77 3.37
CA GLN A 445 -7.76 -0.78 1.91
C GLN A 445 -7.46 -2.17 1.34
N LYS A 446 -6.56 -2.93 2.00
CA LYS A 446 -6.26 -4.33 1.63
C LYS A 446 -7.47 -5.24 1.86
N ILE A 447 -8.23 -5.05 2.93
CA ILE A 447 -9.49 -5.76 3.17
C ILE A 447 -10.47 -5.46 2.04
N GLY A 448 -10.73 -4.18 1.75
CA GLY A 448 -11.65 -3.77 0.67
C GLY A 448 -11.31 -4.38 -0.69
N LYS A 449 -10.02 -4.47 -1.05
CA LYS A 449 -9.56 -5.10 -2.31
C LYS A 449 -9.73 -6.62 -2.37
N THR A 450 -9.86 -7.29 -1.23
CA THR A 450 -9.93 -8.76 -1.13
C THR A 450 -11.32 -9.30 -0.81
N VAL A 451 -12.20 -8.43 -0.30
CA VAL A 451 -13.61 -8.71 -0.08
C VAL A 451 -14.32 -8.79 -1.44
N ARG A 452 -15.05 -9.89 -1.65
CA ARG A 452 -15.90 -10.10 -2.83
C ARG A 452 -17.08 -11.00 -2.47
N ILE A 453 -18.13 -10.95 -3.29
CA ILE A 453 -19.19 -11.95 -3.25
C ILE A 453 -18.62 -13.27 -3.80
N ALA A 454 -18.63 -14.30 -2.96
CA ALA A 454 -18.19 -15.64 -3.29
C ALA A 454 -19.30 -16.45 -3.95
N ASP A 455 -20.53 -16.27 -3.49
CA ASP A 455 -21.70 -17.03 -3.96
C ASP A 455 -22.98 -16.20 -3.81
N VAL A 456 -23.99 -16.53 -4.62
CA VAL A 456 -25.31 -15.90 -4.59
C VAL A 456 -26.37 -16.98 -4.76
N LYS A 457 -27.38 -16.96 -3.88
CA LYS A 457 -28.47 -17.94 -3.88
C LYS A 457 -29.82 -17.24 -3.79
N ASP A 458 -30.73 -17.65 -4.67
CA ASP A 458 -32.11 -17.18 -4.69
C ASP A 458 -33.05 -18.22 -4.10
N TYR A 459 -34.01 -17.74 -3.32
CA TYR A 459 -35.09 -18.51 -2.72
C TYR A 459 -36.41 -18.00 -3.31
N GLY A 460 -37.06 -18.82 -4.14
CA GLY A 460 -38.26 -18.43 -4.88
C GLY A 460 -37.96 -17.58 -6.12
N VAL A 461 -39.00 -17.01 -6.71
CA VAL A 461 -38.89 -16.11 -7.87
C VAL A 461 -38.82 -14.67 -7.37
N MET A 462 -37.70 -13.99 -7.63
CA MET A 462 -37.52 -12.59 -7.23
C MET A 462 -38.49 -11.67 -7.98
N PRO A 463 -39.03 -10.60 -7.34
CA PRO A 463 -39.87 -9.63 -8.02
C PRO A 463 -39.14 -8.95 -9.19
N GLU A 464 -39.80 -8.78 -10.35
CA GLU A 464 -39.18 -8.18 -11.53
C GLU A 464 -38.96 -6.66 -11.43
N SER A 465 -39.80 -5.96 -10.65
CA SER A 465 -39.74 -4.50 -10.50
C SER A 465 -40.24 -4.07 -9.12
N PRO A 466 -39.54 -4.47 -8.04
CA PRO A 466 -39.89 -4.05 -6.69
C PRO A 466 -39.73 -2.54 -6.56
N LEU A 467 -40.60 -1.90 -5.78
CA LEU A 467 -40.44 -0.49 -5.44
C LEU A 467 -39.27 -0.30 -4.46
N VAL A 468 -39.13 -1.24 -3.52
CA VAL A 468 -38.18 -1.18 -2.40
C VAL A 468 -37.27 -2.40 -2.38
N SER A 469 -35.97 -2.20 -2.14
CA SER A 469 -35.04 -3.29 -1.83
C SER A 469 -34.60 -3.18 -0.37
N ILE A 470 -34.86 -4.22 0.42
CA ILE A 470 -34.44 -4.32 1.82
C ILE A 470 -33.13 -5.09 1.89
N VAL A 471 -32.06 -4.42 2.31
CA VAL A 471 -30.73 -4.99 2.46
C VAL A 471 -30.46 -5.28 3.93
N ILE A 472 -30.19 -6.56 4.24
CA ILE A 472 -30.01 -7.05 5.61
C ILE A 472 -28.66 -7.75 5.73
N PRO A 473 -27.62 -7.09 6.27
CA PRO A 473 -26.34 -7.74 6.54
C PRO A 473 -26.44 -8.71 7.73
N LEU A 474 -25.79 -9.86 7.62
CA LEU A 474 -25.77 -10.96 8.58
C LEU A 474 -24.35 -11.24 9.05
N TYR A 475 -24.15 -11.25 10.36
CA TYR A 475 -22.86 -11.58 10.99
C TYR A 475 -23.03 -12.49 12.20
N ARG A 476 -22.64 -13.77 12.07
CA ARG A 476 -22.52 -14.80 13.14
C ARG A 476 -23.76 -15.07 14.01
N ASN A 477 -24.88 -14.40 13.77
CA ASN A 477 -26.09 -14.53 14.56
C ASN A 477 -27.31 -14.51 13.65
N LEU A 478 -28.09 -15.60 13.71
CA LEU A 478 -29.29 -15.81 12.90
C LEU A 478 -30.56 -15.84 13.75
N ASP A 479 -30.44 -15.69 15.09
CA ASP A 479 -31.51 -15.95 16.05
C ASP A 479 -32.77 -15.11 15.77
N PHE A 480 -32.61 -13.90 15.22
CA PHE A 480 -33.70 -12.96 14.96
C PHE A 480 -34.35 -13.10 13.59
N LEU A 481 -33.73 -13.84 12.66
CA LEU A 481 -34.23 -13.96 11.29
C LEU A 481 -35.64 -14.52 11.24
N ARG A 482 -35.96 -15.50 12.11
CA ARG A 482 -37.29 -16.10 12.17
C ARG A 482 -38.37 -15.08 12.50
N PHE A 483 -38.10 -14.18 13.43
CA PHE A 483 -39.06 -13.15 13.84
C PHE A 483 -39.17 -12.04 12.81
N GLN A 484 -38.02 -11.57 12.29
CA GLN A 484 -37.98 -10.53 11.27
C GLN A 484 -38.68 -10.98 9.98
N LEU A 485 -38.37 -12.19 9.48
CA LEU A 485 -39.01 -12.74 8.29
C LEU A 485 -40.49 -13.04 8.48
N SER A 486 -40.90 -13.59 9.64
CA SER A 486 -42.32 -13.77 9.92
C SER A 486 -43.08 -12.45 9.85
N ALA A 487 -42.54 -11.39 10.46
CA ALA A 487 -43.17 -10.08 10.45
C ALA A 487 -43.27 -9.49 9.03
N MET A 488 -42.21 -9.62 8.22
CA MET A 488 -42.21 -9.16 6.82
C MET A 488 -43.16 -9.98 5.94
N ALA A 489 -43.19 -11.30 6.09
CA ALA A 489 -44.07 -12.17 5.30
C ALA A 489 -45.56 -11.98 5.62
N THR A 490 -45.90 -11.51 6.82
CA THR A 490 -47.28 -11.18 7.20
C THR A 490 -47.71 -9.77 6.81
N ASP A 491 -46.86 -9.00 6.14
CA ASP A 491 -47.16 -7.65 5.66
C ASP A 491 -47.49 -7.68 4.16
N PRO A 492 -48.78 -7.60 3.77
CA PRO A 492 -49.19 -7.76 2.37
C PRO A 492 -48.56 -6.72 1.44
N TRP A 493 -48.40 -5.49 1.92
CA TRP A 493 -47.82 -4.42 1.11
C TRP A 493 -46.35 -4.71 0.81
N LEU A 494 -45.60 -5.17 1.82
CA LEU A 494 -44.18 -5.51 1.66
C LEU A 494 -44.01 -6.68 0.68
N VAL A 495 -44.81 -7.74 0.83
CA VAL A 495 -44.75 -8.93 -0.04
C VAL A 495 -44.96 -8.57 -1.52
N GLU A 496 -45.85 -7.61 -1.81
CA GLU A 496 -46.16 -7.18 -3.18
C GLU A 496 -45.12 -6.20 -3.75
N ASN A 497 -44.54 -5.33 -2.91
CA ASN A 497 -43.79 -4.16 -3.37
C ASN A 497 -42.28 -4.20 -3.07
N ALA A 498 -41.78 -5.17 -2.31
CA ALA A 498 -40.39 -5.21 -1.87
C ALA A 498 -39.67 -6.51 -2.25
N GLU A 499 -38.36 -6.39 -2.44
CA GLU A 499 -37.44 -7.54 -2.44
C GLU A 499 -36.58 -7.54 -1.17
N VAL A 500 -36.18 -8.73 -0.71
CA VAL A 500 -35.34 -8.92 0.47
C VAL A 500 -33.98 -9.53 0.07
N ILE A 501 -32.91 -8.82 0.41
CA ILE A 501 -31.53 -9.20 0.09
C ILE A 501 -30.74 -9.35 1.39
N PHE A 502 -30.42 -10.57 1.75
CA PHE A 502 -29.50 -10.89 2.83
C PHE A 502 -28.06 -10.87 2.35
N VAL A 503 -27.16 -10.31 3.15
CA VAL A 503 -25.72 -10.31 2.86
C VAL A 503 -24.97 -10.97 4.01
N LEU A 504 -24.45 -12.17 3.81
CA LEU A 504 -23.69 -12.90 4.82
C LEU A 504 -22.20 -12.53 4.74
N ASP A 505 -21.68 -11.84 5.77
CA ASP A 505 -20.27 -11.47 5.85
C ASP A 505 -19.43 -12.42 6.74
N SER A 506 -20.06 -13.42 7.34
CA SER A 506 -19.41 -14.53 8.05
C SER A 506 -19.57 -15.84 7.27
N PRO A 507 -18.73 -16.10 6.23
CA PRO A 507 -18.85 -17.29 5.40
C PRO A 507 -18.73 -18.60 6.19
N GLU A 508 -18.12 -18.58 7.39
CA GLU A 508 -18.00 -19.76 8.25
C GLU A 508 -19.34 -20.35 8.72
N ILE A 509 -20.45 -19.61 8.60
CA ILE A 509 -21.82 -20.07 8.94
C ILE A 509 -22.75 -20.12 7.71
N GLN A 510 -22.18 -20.25 6.51
CA GLN A 510 -22.94 -20.31 5.26
C GLN A 510 -24.00 -21.42 5.28
N ASP A 511 -23.63 -22.65 5.61
CA ASP A 511 -24.53 -23.81 5.61
C ASP A 511 -25.75 -23.60 6.54
N ASP A 512 -25.51 -23.08 7.75
CA ASP A 512 -26.56 -22.80 8.73
C ASP A 512 -27.51 -21.70 8.25
N THR A 513 -26.95 -20.67 7.60
CA THR A 513 -27.72 -19.56 7.04
C THR A 513 -28.57 -20.04 5.88
N GLU A 514 -28.00 -20.84 4.98
CA GLU A 514 -28.73 -21.37 3.83
C GLU A 514 -29.86 -22.30 4.23
N HIS A 515 -29.62 -23.15 5.23
CA HIS A 515 -30.61 -24.04 5.80
C HIS A 515 -31.76 -23.25 6.44
N MET A 516 -31.44 -22.23 7.23
CA MET A 516 -32.44 -21.39 7.89
C MET A 516 -33.31 -20.63 6.89
N LEU A 517 -32.71 -19.97 5.89
CA LEU A 517 -33.44 -19.22 4.88
C LEU A 517 -34.28 -20.14 3.98
N GLY A 518 -33.77 -21.33 3.64
CA GLY A 518 -34.54 -22.32 2.89
C GLY A 518 -35.80 -22.78 3.63
N GLY A 519 -35.68 -23.09 4.92
CA GLY A 519 -36.83 -23.45 5.75
C GLY A 519 -37.84 -22.31 5.91
N LEU A 520 -37.35 -21.07 6.08
CA LEU A 520 -38.23 -19.89 6.21
C LEU A 520 -38.93 -19.54 4.90
N HIS A 521 -38.27 -19.72 3.76
CA HIS A 521 -38.91 -19.57 2.45
C HIS A 521 -40.05 -20.58 2.28
N ILE A 522 -39.83 -21.86 2.59
CA ILE A 522 -40.89 -22.90 2.51
C ILE A 522 -42.08 -22.57 3.42
N LEU A 523 -41.81 -22.01 4.61
CA LEU A 523 -42.85 -21.69 5.59
C LEU A 523 -43.68 -20.46 5.20
N HIS A 524 -43.05 -19.44 4.62
CA HIS A 524 -43.65 -18.12 4.43
C HIS A 524 -43.91 -17.74 2.97
N ASP A 525 -43.36 -18.49 2.02
CA ASP A 525 -43.41 -18.22 0.58
C ASP A 525 -42.93 -16.81 0.20
N LEU A 526 -42.02 -16.24 1.00
CA LEU A 526 -41.42 -14.93 0.73
C LEU A 526 -40.15 -15.11 -0.12
N PRO A 527 -40.07 -14.49 -1.31
CA PRO A 527 -38.86 -14.52 -2.12
C PRO A 527 -37.69 -13.77 -1.46
N MET A 528 -36.50 -14.36 -1.50
CA MET A 528 -35.31 -13.79 -0.86
C MET A 528 -34.05 -14.06 -1.69
N LYS A 529 -33.10 -13.13 -1.64
CA LYS A 529 -31.75 -13.30 -2.18
C LYS A 529 -30.74 -13.37 -1.04
N LEU A 530 -29.79 -14.29 -1.11
CA LEU A 530 -28.65 -14.39 -0.21
C LEU A 530 -27.37 -14.15 -1.02
N ALA A 531 -26.63 -13.10 -0.69
CA ALA A 531 -25.28 -12.85 -1.19
C ALA A 531 -24.25 -13.19 -0.10
N ILE A 532 -23.26 -14.01 -0.42
CA ILE A 532 -22.27 -14.49 0.56
C ILE A 532 -20.92 -13.87 0.25
N MET A 533 -20.34 -13.18 1.22
CA MET A 533 -19.00 -12.60 1.08
C MET A 533 -17.94 -13.66 1.40
N ASN A 534 -16.81 -13.61 0.70
CA ASN A 534 -15.68 -14.54 0.94
C ASN A 534 -14.96 -14.34 2.29
N ARG A 535 -15.29 -13.28 3.03
CA ARG A 535 -14.75 -12.93 4.36
C ARG A 535 -15.55 -11.76 4.96
N ASN A 536 -15.34 -11.52 6.25
CA ASN A 536 -15.88 -10.35 6.93
C ASN A 536 -15.26 -9.06 6.38
N GLY A 537 -16.09 -8.25 5.72
CA GLY A 537 -15.76 -6.92 5.23
C GLY A 537 -16.26 -5.79 6.13
N GLY A 538 -17.05 -6.09 7.17
CA GLY A 538 -17.71 -5.10 8.01
C GLY A 538 -19.04 -4.61 7.43
N TYR A 539 -19.81 -3.91 8.27
CA TYR A 539 -21.19 -3.50 7.99
C TYR A 539 -21.34 -2.69 6.70
N ALA A 540 -20.50 -1.66 6.51
CA ALA A 540 -20.54 -0.78 5.34
C ALA A 540 -20.38 -1.55 4.02
N ARG A 541 -19.40 -2.46 3.94
CA ARG A 541 -19.14 -3.27 2.74
C ARG A 541 -20.26 -4.26 2.46
N ALA A 542 -20.81 -4.88 3.50
CA ALA A 542 -21.94 -5.78 3.36
C ALA A 542 -23.19 -5.04 2.83
N CYS A 543 -23.47 -3.85 3.37
CA CYS A 543 -24.57 -3.01 2.90
C CYS A 543 -24.38 -2.56 1.45
N ASN A 544 -23.18 -2.07 1.09
CA ASN A 544 -22.86 -1.66 -0.28
C ASN A 544 -22.98 -2.84 -1.26
N ALA A 545 -22.51 -4.02 -0.86
CA ALA A 545 -22.63 -5.23 -1.67
C ALA A 545 -24.11 -5.61 -1.90
N GLY A 546 -24.94 -5.57 -0.86
CA GLY A 546 -26.37 -5.80 -0.99
C GLY A 546 -27.07 -4.76 -1.89
N ALA A 547 -26.74 -3.47 -1.72
CA ALA A 547 -27.25 -2.39 -2.54
C ALA A 547 -26.85 -2.50 -4.02
N SER A 548 -25.76 -3.22 -4.34
CA SER A 548 -25.37 -3.49 -5.73
C SER A 548 -26.27 -4.53 -6.43
N PHE A 549 -26.96 -5.38 -5.67
CA PHE A 549 -27.96 -6.32 -6.18
C PHE A 549 -29.38 -5.74 -6.17
N ALA A 550 -29.60 -4.64 -5.46
CA ALA A 550 -30.90 -4.00 -5.33
C ALA A 550 -31.39 -3.42 -6.65
N THR A 551 -32.62 -3.77 -7.03
CA THR A 551 -33.32 -3.31 -8.23
C THR A 551 -34.39 -2.25 -7.95
N GLY A 552 -34.78 -2.10 -6.68
CA GLY A 552 -35.77 -1.14 -6.23
C GLY A 552 -35.30 0.30 -6.27
N THR A 553 -36.26 1.21 -6.43
CA THR A 553 -36.02 2.66 -6.45
C THR A 553 -35.69 3.24 -5.08
N ILE A 554 -36.12 2.55 -4.02
CA ILE A 554 -35.85 2.88 -2.61
C ILE A 554 -35.01 1.77 -2.00
N LEU A 555 -33.97 2.15 -1.25
CA LEU A 555 -33.13 1.25 -0.45
C LEU A 555 -33.51 1.36 1.02
N VAL A 556 -33.64 0.22 1.67
CA VAL A 556 -33.80 0.11 3.13
C VAL A 556 -32.60 -0.67 3.67
N MET A 557 -31.76 -0.01 4.44
CA MET A 557 -30.69 -0.66 5.20
C MET A 557 -31.27 -1.05 6.55
N LEU A 558 -31.34 -2.35 6.83
CA LEU A 558 -32.02 -2.88 8.00
C LEU A 558 -31.14 -3.90 8.72
N ASN A 559 -30.89 -3.69 10.01
CA ASN A 559 -30.17 -4.67 10.81
C ASN A 559 -30.97 -5.97 10.96
N SER A 560 -30.27 -7.10 11.06
CA SER A 560 -30.88 -8.43 11.18
C SER A 560 -31.65 -8.69 12.50
N ASP A 561 -31.51 -7.79 13.48
CA ASP A 561 -32.15 -7.84 14.80
C ASP A 561 -33.17 -6.71 14.99
N VAL A 562 -33.70 -6.17 13.88
CA VAL A 562 -34.78 -5.17 13.88
C VAL A 562 -36.10 -5.80 13.41
N VAL A 563 -37.15 -5.67 14.21
CA VAL A 563 -38.47 -6.27 13.94
C VAL A 563 -39.55 -5.18 13.98
N PRO A 564 -40.41 -5.05 12.96
CA PRO A 564 -41.46 -4.05 12.95
C PRO A 564 -42.56 -4.35 13.98
N CYS A 565 -43.14 -3.30 14.58
CA CYS A 565 -44.21 -3.46 15.57
C CYS A 565 -45.58 -3.80 14.95
N LYS A 566 -45.81 -3.44 13.68
CA LYS A 566 -47.08 -3.61 12.95
C LYS A 566 -46.83 -3.82 11.45
N ALA A 567 -47.76 -4.48 10.77
CA ALA A 567 -47.79 -4.52 9.31
C ALA A 567 -48.13 -3.14 8.71
N GLY A 568 -47.75 -2.89 7.46
CA GLY A 568 -47.87 -1.61 6.77
C GLY A 568 -46.77 -0.60 7.15
N TRP A 569 -45.79 -1.00 7.95
CA TRP A 569 -44.74 -0.11 8.46
C TRP A 569 -43.89 0.50 7.34
N LEU A 570 -43.60 -0.28 6.29
CA LEU A 570 -42.67 0.14 5.26
C LEU A 570 -43.30 1.18 4.33
N ASP A 571 -44.56 0.98 3.91
CA ASP A 571 -45.33 1.97 3.15
C ASP A 571 -45.36 3.31 3.92
N GLU A 572 -45.75 3.27 5.19
CA GLU A 572 -45.80 4.46 6.04
C GLU A 572 -44.42 5.15 6.16
N LEU A 573 -43.33 4.38 6.28
CA LEU A 573 -41.97 4.92 6.44
C LEU A 573 -41.43 5.56 5.16
N ILE A 574 -41.72 5.02 3.98
CA ILE A 574 -41.18 5.56 2.71
C ILE A 574 -41.99 6.74 2.17
N ASN A 575 -43.27 6.86 2.57
CA ASN A 575 -44.20 7.88 2.09
C ASN A 575 -43.64 9.33 2.15
N PRO A 576 -42.92 9.76 3.20
CA PRO A 576 -42.28 11.07 3.25
C PRO A 576 -41.30 11.35 2.09
N LEU A 577 -40.57 10.35 1.59
CA LEU A 577 -39.60 10.51 0.50
C LEU A 577 -40.27 10.89 -0.82
N PHE A 578 -41.51 10.44 -1.05
CA PHE A 578 -42.28 10.80 -2.24
C PHE A 578 -42.96 12.17 -2.10
N LYS A 579 -43.41 12.52 -0.89
CA LYS A 579 -44.09 13.80 -0.62
C LYS A 579 -43.13 14.99 -0.57
N GLN A 580 -41.91 14.78 -0.09
CA GLN A 580 -40.95 15.85 0.18
C GLN A 580 -39.72 15.74 -0.73
N LYS A 581 -39.70 16.51 -1.82
CA LYS A 581 -38.62 16.45 -2.83
C LYS A 581 -37.21 16.70 -2.29
N LYS A 582 -37.06 17.44 -1.18
CA LYS A 582 -35.78 17.72 -0.53
C LYS A 582 -35.36 16.65 0.48
N LEU A 583 -36.19 15.65 0.76
CA LEU A 583 -35.87 14.59 1.70
C LEU A 583 -35.03 13.52 1.01
N GLY A 584 -33.80 13.31 1.50
CA GLY A 584 -32.86 12.33 0.95
C GLY A 584 -32.85 11.01 1.71
N ALA A 585 -33.09 11.03 3.02
CA ALA A 585 -33.24 9.82 3.82
C ALA A 585 -34.21 10.01 5.00
N VAL A 586 -34.77 8.91 5.48
CA VAL A 586 -35.68 8.85 6.62
C VAL A 586 -35.37 7.65 7.51
N GLY A 587 -35.53 7.82 8.82
CA GLY A 587 -35.38 6.75 9.81
C GLY A 587 -36.59 6.68 10.75
N PRO A 588 -36.97 5.49 11.22
CA PRO A 588 -38.14 5.29 12.07
C PRO A 588 -37.83 5.53 13.55
N LYS A 589 -38.86 5.40 14.39
CA LYS A 589 -38.70 5.22 15.84
C LYS A 589 -38.18 3.83 16.14
N LEU A 590 -37.05 3.74 16.84
CA LEU A 590 -36.54 2.46 17.36
C LEU A 590 -36.78 2.36 18.86
N LEU A 591 -37.28 1.21 19.28
CA LEU A 591 -37.56 0.85 20.66
C LEU A 591 -36.60 -0.27 21.12
N PHE A 592 -36.22 -0.21 22.38
CA PHE A 592 -35.64 -1.34 23.09
C PHE A 592 -36.70 -2.40 23.41
N GLU A 593 -36.26 -3.59 23.83
CA GLU A 593 -37.13 -4.70 24.22
C GLU A 593 -38.07 -4.38 25.39
N ASP A 594 -37.71 -3.40 26.23
CA ASP A 594 -38.54 -2.90 27.34
C ASP A 594 -39.53 -1.79 26.93
N GLY A 595 -39.58 -1.44 25.64
CA GLY A 595 -40.43 -0.38 25.10
C GLY A 595 -39.88 1.04 25.29
N SER A 596 -38.69 1.21 25.86
CA SER A 596 -38.03 2.51 25.93
C SER A 596 -37.44 2.93 24.58
N LEU A 597 -37.31 4.24 24.35
CA LEU A 597 -36.75 4.80 23.12
C LEU A 597 -35.26 4.46 23.00
N GLN A 598 -34.90 3.90 21.86
CA GLN A 598 -33.52 3.73 21.45
C GLN A 598 -33.10 4.80 20.44
N HIS A 599 -33.98 5.17 19.51
CA HIS A 599 -33.69 6.14 18.45
C HIS A 599 -34.90 6.99 18.11
N ALA A 600 -34.68 8.31 18.05
CA ALA A 600 -35.63 9.29 17.55
C ALA A 600 -34.91 10.31 16.64
N GLY A 601 -33.97 9.85 15.81
CA GLY A 601 -32.98 10.70 15.12
C GLY A 601 -31.65 10.82 15.87
N LEU A 602 -30.59 11.19 15.13
CA LEU A 602 -29.25 11.46 15.64
C LEU A 602 -28.99 12.96 15.79
N TYR A 603 -28.15 13.30 16.76
CA TYR A 603 -27.45 14.59 16.83
C TYR A 603 -25.98 14.37 17.20
N PHE A 604 -25.17 15.39 16.95
CA PHE A 604 -23.73 15.34 17.19
C PHE A 604 -23.36 16.25 18.36
N ALA A 605 -22.52 15.75 19.26
CA ALA A 605 -21.93 16.54 20.34
C ALA A 605 -20.44 16.21 20.47
N ARG A 606 -19.66 17.16 20.97
CA ARG A 606 -18.24 16.95 21.24
C ARG A 606 -18.03 16.37 22.64
N ASP A 607 -17.06 15.46 22.75
CA ASP A 607 -16.49 15.08 24.04
C ASP A 607 -15.45 16.11 24.53
N GLN A 608 -14.87 15.87 25.71
CA GLN A 608 -13.79 16.70 26.28
C GLN A 608 -12.56 16.88 25.38
N ARG A 609 -12.33 15.94 24.48
CA ARG A 609 -11.18 15.92 23.58
C ARG A 609 -11.49 16.59 22.25
N GLY A 610 -12.70 17.15 22.08
CA GLY A 610 -13.17 17.78 20.85
C GLY A 610 -13.59 16.78 19.77
N ILE A 611 -13.76 15.51 20.11
CA ILE A 611 -14.17 14.44 19.19
C ILE A 611 -15.70 14.46 19.06
N TRP A 612 -16.21 14.43 17.82
CA TRP A 612 -17.63 14.33 17.55
C TRP A 612 -18.16 12.91 17.84
N LEU A 613 -19.19 12.83 18.66
CA LEU A 613 -19.90 11.61 19.00
C LEU A 613 -21.34 11.63 18.45
N ASN A 614 -21.80 10.47 18.02
CA ASN A 614 -23.19 10.26 17.60
C ASN A 614 -24.07 9.99 18.83
N HIS A 615 -25.11 10.79 19.01
CA HIS A 615 -26.10 10.61 20.06
C HIS A 615 -27.49 10.47 19.49
N HIS A 616 -28.32 9.68 20.18
CA HIS A 616 -29.73 9.49 19.83
C HIS A 616 -30.59 10.43 20.67
N PHE A 617 -31.50 11.17 20.04
CA PHE A 617 -32.49 11.98 20.74
C PHE A 617 -33.34 11.11 21.67
N TYR A 618 -33.57 11.60 22.89
CA TYR A 618 -34.46 10.99 23.89
C TYR A 618 -34.19 9.52 24.25
N LYS A 619 -33.00 8.99 23.94
CA LYS A 619 -32.62 7.60 24.26
C LYS A 619 -32.78 7.31 25.76
N GLY A 620 -33.51 6.25 26.08
CA GLY A 620 -33.83 5.80 27.44
C GLY A 620 -35.15 6.35 28.00
N MET A 621 -35.82 7.28 27.31
CA MET A 621 -37.17 7.74 27.71
C MET A 621 -38.25 6.72 27.30
N PRO A 622 -39.47 6.76 27.85
CA PRO A 622 -40.58 5.90 27.41
C PRO A 622 -40.88 6.04 25.90
N GLY A 623 -41.31 4.94 25.25
CA GLY A 623 -41.61 4.90 23.81
C GLY A 623 -42.70 5.88 23.33
N ASP A 624 -43.55 6.33 24.25
CA ASP A 624 -44.63 7.30 24.06
C ASP A 624 -44.27 8.72 24.54
N TYR A 625 -43.00 8.97 24.89
CA TYR A 625 -42.52 10.29 25.30
C TYR A 625 -42.89 11.35 24.26
N SER A 626 -43.69 12.36 24.67
CA SER A 626 -44.38 13.26 23.74
C SER A 626 -43.46 13.98 22.74
N PRO A 627 -42.29 14.53 23.14
CA PRO A 627 -41.35 15.14 22.18
C PRO A 627 -40.83 14.19 21.11
N ALA A 628 -40.79 12.88 21.38
CA ALA A 628 -40.34 11.87 20.43
C ALA A 628 -41.43 11.42 19.45
N GLN A 629 -42.67 11.88 19.60
CA GLN A 629 -43.80 11.56 18.71
C GLN A 629 -43.96 12.54 17.54
N LEU A 630 -43.04 13.50 17.40
CA LEU A 630 -43.09 14.52 16.34
C LEU A 630 -42.11 14.20 15.21
N ALA A 631 -42.65 14.13 14.00
CA ALA A 631 -41.86 14.03 12.77
C ALA A 631 -41.06 15.31 12.58
N ARG A 632 -39.76 15.19 12.28
CA ARG A 632 -38.87 16.36 12.17
C ARG A 632 -37.63 16.08 11.32
N SER A 633 -37.06 17.16 10.78
CA SER A 633 -35.71 17.15 10.22
C SER A 633 -34.71 16.87 11.35
N VAL A 634 -33.73 16.02 11.10
CA VAL A 634 -32.68 15.65 12.06
C VAL A 634 -31.31 15.65 11.37
N PRO A 635 -30.20 15.89 12.08
CA PRO A 635 -28.85 15.81 11.53
C PRO A 635 -28.56 14.48 10.83
N GLY A 636 -29.02 13.36 11.38
CA GLY A 636 -28.90 12.03 10.77
C GLY A 636 -29.84 11.01 11.39
N VAL A 637 -29.84 9.79 10.87
CA VAL A 637 -30.54 8.62 11.39
C VAL A 637 -29.59 7.43 11.46
N THR A 638 -29.93 6.42 12.26
CA THR A 638 -29.03 5.27 12.45
C THR A 638 -29.16 4.23 11.34
N GLY A 639 -28.07 3.53 11.06
CA GLY A 639 -28.01 2.42 10.10
C GLY A 639 -28.87 1.22 10.50
N ALA A 640 -29.34 1.12 11.75
CA ALA A 640 -30.22 0.03 12.17
C ALA A 640 -31.52 -0.02 11.34
N CYS A 641 -32.04 1.13 10.94
CA CYS A 641 -33.04 1.25 9.88
C CYS A 641 -32.89 2.63 9.20
N LEU A 642 -32.30 2.65 8.00
CA LEU A 642 -32.11 3.85 7.20
C LEU A 642 -32.72 3.64 5.82
N VAL A 643 -33.65 4.52 5.43
CA VAL A 643 -34.32 4.48 4.13
C VAL A 643 -33.85 5.65 3.28
N THR A 644 -33.45 5.39 2.04
CA THR A 644 -33.05 6.44 1.08
C THR A 644 -33.40 6.03 -0.34
N ARG A 645 -33.44 6.99 -1.26
CA ARG A 645 -33.58 6.69 -2.68
C ARG A 645 -32.29 6.09 -3.22
N LYS A 646 -32.42 5.08 -4.10
CA LYS A 646 -31.26 4.42 -4.71
C LYS A 646 -30.39 5.40 -5.50
N ASP A 647 -30.99 6.33 -6.24
CA ASP A 647 -30.25 7.31 -7.03
C ASP A 647 -29.44 8.28 -6.16
N ILE A 648 -29.95 8.68 -5.00
CA ILE A 648 -29.22 9.47 -4.01
C ILE A 648 -28.07 8.66 -3.40
N TYR A 649 -28.34 7.41 -3.03
CA TYR A 649 -27.33 6.51 -2.47
C TYR A 649 -26.16 6.28 -3.42
N ASP A 650 -26.47 6.00 -4.68
CA ASP A 650 -25.47 5.80 -5.74
C ASP A 650 -24.69 7.10 -6.02
N LEU A 651 -25.38 8.25 -6.04
CA LEU A 651 -24.76 9.57 -6.25
C LEU A 651 -23.73 9.93 -5.18
N VAL A 652 -23.98 9.57 -3.92
CA VAL A 652 -23.05 9.82 -2.80
C VAL A 652 -22.03 8.70 -2.57
N GLY A 653 -22.05 7.66 -3.40
CA GLY A 653 -21.14 6.52 -3.33
C GLY A 653 -21.40 5.56 -2.16
N GLY A 654 -22.64 5.42 -1.72
CA GLY A 654 -23.05 4.45 -0.69
C GLY A 654 -22.45 4.69 0.69
N PHE A 655 -22.28 3.64 1.51
CA PHE A 655 -21.58 3.74 2.79
C PHE A 655 -20.07 3.88 2.59
N THR A 656 -19.43 4.67 3.45
CA THR A 656 -17.97 4.77 3.43
C THR A 656 -17.32 3.55 4.11
N GLU A 657 -16.39 2.91 3.41
CA GLU A 657 -15.88 1.58 3.76
C GLU A 657 -14.55 1.58 4.54
N ASP A 658 -14.02 2.73 4.95
CA ASP A 658 -12.74 2.82 5.69
C ASP A 658 -12.90 2.93 7.21
N TYR A 659 -14.16 2.92 7.70
CA TYR A 659 -14.46 2.68 9.11
C TYR A 659 -14.20 1.21 9.47
N VAL A 660 -13.58 1.01 10.63
CA VAL A 660 -13.15 -0.31 11.09
C VAL A 660 -14.35 -1.08 11.64
N ILE A 661 -14.77 -2.15 10.94
CA ILE A 661 -15.82 -3.13 11.32
C ILE A 661 -17.26 -2.56 11.38
N GLY A 662 -17.44 -1.31 11.80
CA GLY A 662 -18.72 -0.57 11.88
C GLY A 662 -18.62 0.62 12.87
N ASP A 663 -19.72 1.31 13.13
CA ASP A 663 -19.82 2.62 13.81
C ASP A 663 -19.38 3.82 12.93
N TYR A 664 -20.24 4.85 12.86
CA TYR A 664 -20.12 6.13 12.12
C TYR A 664 -20.39 6.09 10.62
N GLU A 665 -20.52 4.92 9.99
CA GLU A 665 -20.88 4.83 8.56
C GLU A 665 -22.29 5.39 8.26
N ASP A 666 -23.21 5.28 9.20
CA ASP A 666 -24.59 5.79 9.08
C ASP A 666 -24.66 7.31 9.14
N SER A 667 -23.96 7.93 10.09
CA SER A 667 -23.83 9.39 10.14
C SER A 667 -23.04 9.94 8.96
N ASP A 668 -21.98 9.26 8.52
CA ASP A 668 -21.21 9.63 7.33
C ASP A 668 -22.10 9.65 6.08
N LEU A 669 -22.91 8.61 5.86
CA LEU A 669 -23.87 8.59 4.75
C LEU A 669 -24.87 9.74 4.86
N CYS A 670 -25.43 10.01 6.04
CA CYS A 670 -26.35 11.14 6.25
C CYS A 670 -25.69 12.48 5.92
N LEU A 671 -24.42 12.67 6.31
CA LEU A 671 -23.66 13.88 6.04
C LEU A 671 -23.35 14.04 4.54
N LYS A 672 -23.00 12.96 3.83
CA LYS A 672 -22.84 13.00 2.37
C LYS A 672 -24.13 13.38 1.64
N ILE A 673 -25.27 12.82 2.06
CA ILE A 673 -26.59 13.19 1.52
C ILE A 673 -26.90 14.68 1.78
N ARG A 674 -26.52 15.20 2.95
CA ARG A 674 -26.70 16.63 3.25
C ARG A 674 -25.79 17.54 2.43
N GLN A 675 -24.56 17.12 2.14
CA GLN A 675 -23.63 17.92 1.33
C GLN A 675 -24.15 18.18 -0.09
N ILE A 676 -24.94 17.27 -0.65
CA ILE A 676 -25.60 17.47 -1.95
C ILE A 676 -26.97 18.17 -1.84
N GLY A 677 -27.30 18.75 -0.67
CA GLY A 677 -28.44 19.65 -0.47
C GLY A 677 -29.74 18.97 -0.01
N PHE A 678 -29.73 17.67 0.29
CA PHE A 678 -30.90 16.97 0.81
C PHE A 678 -30.98 17.01 2.33
N GLN A 679 -32.18 16.80 2.87
CA GLN A 679 -32.47 16.72 4.29
C GLN A 679 -32.61 15.26 4.73
N ILE A 680 -32.39 15.01 6.02
CA ILE A 680 -32.69 13.74 6.68
C ILE A 680 -33.82 13.98 7.69
N ALA A 681 -34.80 13.07 7.76
CA ALA A 681 -35.92 13.18 8.69
C ALA A 681 -36.07 11.94 9.57
N TYR A 682 -36.73 12.15 10.70
CA TYR A 682 -37.20 11.12 11.61
C TYR A 682 -38.72 11.00 11.50
N GLU A 683 -39.22 9.76 11.32
CA GLU A 683 -40.66 9.44 11.20
C GLU A 683 -41.13 8.61 12.41
N PRO A 684 -41.83 9.21 13.39
CA PRO A 684 -42.29 8.53 14.60
C PRO A 684 -43.54 7.66 14.41
N GLY A 685 -44.29 7.82 13.31
CA GLY A 685 -45.49 7.02 13.01
C GLY A 685 -45.18 5.53 12.83
N VAL A 686 -43.93 5.24 12.49
CA VAL A 686 -43.39 3.88 12.35
C VAL A 686 -42.46 3.55 13.52
N ALA A 687 -42.80 2.49 14.24
CA ALA A 687 -42.02 1.96 15.35
C ALA A 687 -41.49 0.56 15.02
N LEU A 688 -40.20 0.34 15.28
CA LEU A 688 -39.53 -0.95 15.17
C LEU A 688 -38.83 -1.28 16.49
N TYR A 689 -38.82 -2.54 16.90
CA TYR A 689 -37.97 -3.03 17.98
C TYR A 689 -36.58 -3.34 17.44
N HIS A 690 -35.54 -2.92 18.15
CA HIS A 690 -34.15 -3.26 17.83
C HIS A 690 -33.50 -3.92 19.05
N PHE A 691 -33.24 -5.22 18.94
CA PHE A 691 -32.74 -6.07 20.03
C PHE A 691 -31.21 -5.98 20.24
N GLU A 692 -30.69 -4.75 20.08
CA GLU A 692 -29.29 -4.29 20.01
C GLU A 692 -28.22 -5.19 20.69
N ARG A 693 -27.05 -5.33 20.03
CA ARG A 693 -25.75 -5.84 20.57
C ARG A 693 -25.67 -7.33 20.94
N ARG A 694 -26.50 -8.22 20.37
CA ARG A 694 -26.30 -9.68 20.59
C ARG A 694 -25.18 -10.30 19.73
N SER A 695 -25.01 -9.89 18.47
CA SER A 695 -23.93 -10.37 17.58
C SER A 695 -22.54 -9.83 17.97
N ILE A 696 -22.45 -8.53 18.28
CA ILE A 696 -21.23 -7.84 18.70
C ILE A 696 -20.62 -8.41 20.00
N ARG A 697 -21.44 -8.92 20.93
CA ARG A 697 -20.95 -9.57 22.16
C ARG A 697 -20.17 -10.86 21.89
N ARG A 698 -20.37 -11.51 20.73
CA ARG A 698 -19.70 -12.77 20.35
C ARG A 698 -18.41 -12.55 19.54
N SER A 699 -18.06 -11.30 19.21
CA SER A 699 -16.85 -10.99 18.44
C SER A 699 -15.66 -10.67 19.36
N SER A 700 -14.63 -11.52 19.36
CA SER A 700 -13.31 -11.22 19.95
C SER A 700 -12.60 -10.06 19.24
N ASP A 701 -13.05 -9.72 18.02
CA ASP A 701 -12.45 -8.72 17.15
C ASP A 701 -13.00 -7.31 17.44
N TYR A 702 -14.18 -7.22 18.06
CA TYR A 702 -14.76 -5.96 18.52
C TYR A 702 -14.12 -5.58 19.85
N MET A 703 -12.86 -5.16 19.80
CA MET A 703 -12.13 -4.58 20.93
C MET A 703 -12.70 -3.21 21.24
N ARG A 704 -13.80 -3.21 22.00
CA ARG A 704 -14.76 -2.15 22.36
C ARG A 704 -14.24 -0.74 22.69
N GLY A 705 -12.93 -0.51 22.71
CA GLY A 705 -12.34 0.82 22.89
C GLY A 705 -11.72 1.39 21.62
N LEU A 706 -10.78 0.67 20.99
CA LEU A 706 -9.86 1.30 20.05
C LEU A 706 -10.45 1.49 18.65
N ALA A 707 -11.22 0.52 18.14
CA ALA A 707 -11.88 0.65 16.83
C ALA A 707 -12.90 1.81 16.84
N SER A 708 -13.76 1.87 17.87
CA SER A 708 -14.75 2.94 18.03
C SER A 708 -14.09 4.31 18.21
N GLN A 709 -13.00 4.40 19.01
CA GLN A 709 -12.22 5.64 19.13
C GLN A 709 -11.51 6.05 17.84
N TYR A 710 -11.04 5.08 17.05
CA TYR A 710 -10.46 5.35 15.73
C TYR A 710 -11.53 5.88 14.78
N ASN A 711 -12.69 5.24 14.73
CA ASN A 711 -13.78 5.65 13.86
C ASN A 711 -14.33 7.03 14.24
N SER A 712 -14.47 7.34 15.53
CA SER A 712 -14.88 8.68 15.98
C SER A 712 -13.83 9.75 15.67
N TRP A 713 -12.54 9.43 15.85
CA TRP A 713 -11.45 10.30 15.42
C TRP A 713 -11.47 10.52 13.90
N LEU A 714 -11.59 9.46 13.10
CA LEU A 714 -11.62 9.53 11.64
C LEU A 714 -12.84 10.33 11.14
N HIS A 715 -14.01 10.07 11.70
CA HIS A 715 -15.24 10.82 11.41
C HIS A 715 -15.08 12.30 11.77
N THR A 716 -14.48 12.61 12.92
CA THR A 716 -14.15 13.98 13.29
C THR A 716 -13.19 14.62 12.28
N GLN A 717 -12.09 13.96 11.91
CA GLN A 717 -11.15 14.49 10.92
C GLN A 717 -11.82 14.78 9.57
N ARG A 718 -12.75 13.93 9.15
CA ARG A 718 -13.47 14.06 7.88
C ARG A 718 -14.52 15.18 7.91
N TRP A 719 -15.30 15.27 8.98
CA TRP A 719 -16.55 16.03 9.01
C TRP A 719 -16.57 17.20 9.99
N ASN A 720 -15.45 17.53 10.62
CA ASN A 720 -15.42 18.53 11.71
C ASN A 720 -16.10 19.85 11.33
N ARG A 721 -15.80 20.35 10.13
CA ARG A 721 -16.35 21.63 9.63
C ARG A 721 -17.85 21.51 9.36
N ASP A 722 -18.26 20.51 8.58
CA ASP A 722 -19.65 20.33 8.19
C ASP A 722 -20.55 20.09 9.41
N ILE A 723 -20.11 19.30 10.38
CA ILE A 723 -20.85 19.07 11.63
C ILE A 723 -20.93 20.34 12.46
N SER A 724 -19.84 21.11 12.58
CA SER A 724 -19.88 22.40 13.27
C SER A 724 -20.91 23.34 12.66
N GLU A 725 -20.88 23.53 11.34
CA GLU A 725 -21.85 24.39 10.64
C GLU A 725 -23.29 23.86 10.76
N LEU A 726 -23.48 22.55 10.64
CA LEU A 726 -24.78 21.90 10.76
C LEU A 726 -25.38 22.07 12.15
N MET A 727 -24.60 21.81 13.21
CA MET A 727 -25.09 21.85 14.58
C MET A 727 -25.38 23.29 15.03
N THR A 728 -24.59 24.28 14.59
CA THR A 728 -24.91 25.70 14.84
C THR A 728 -26.26 26.07 14.23
N ARG A 729 -26.45 25.83 12.92
CA ARG A 729 -27.73 26.15 12.26
C ARG A 729 -28.90 25.39 12.85
N TYR A 730 -28.71 24.10 13.15
CA TYR A 730 -29.76 23.26 13.70
C TYR A 730 -30.24 23.78 15.06
N LEU A 731 -29.33 24.20 15.94
CA LEU A 731 -29.69 24.75 17.24
C LEU A 731 -30.35 26.14 17.13
N ASP A 732 -29.96 26.96 16.15
CA ASP A 732 -30.59 28.26 15.90
C ASP A 732 -32.01 28.13 15.30
N GLU A 733 -32.26 27.08 14.52
CA GLU A 733 -33.55 26.85 13.83
C GLU A 733 -34.56 26.03 14.67
N THR A 734 -34.13 25.31 15.71
CA THR A 734 -35.01 24.50 16.56
C THR A 734 -35.45 25.21 17.84
N ASP A 735 -36.73 25.06 18.18
CA ASP A 735 -37.44 25.71 19.30
C ASP A 735 -36.64 25.69 20.64
N GLU A 736 -36.49 26.86 21.27
CA GLU A 736 -35.65 27.09 22.45
C GLU A 736 -36.09 26.24 23.67
N ASP A 737 -37.36 25.83 23.73
CA ASP A 737 -37.96 25.24 24.93
C ASP A 737 -37.82 23.71 25.06
N THR A 738 -37.43 22.96 24.01
CA THR A 738 -37.44 21.47 24.08
C THR A 738 -36.20 20.74 23.54
N VAL A 739 -35.61 21.18 22.43
CA VAL A 739 -34.48 20.47 21.79
C VAL A 739 -33.14 21.03 22.28
N THR A 740 -33.00 22.35 22.30
CA THR A 740 -31.77 23.07 22.67
C THR A 740 -31.30 22.74 24.09
N PRO A 741 -32.15 22.73 25.13
CA PRO A 741 -31.72 22.37 26.49
C PRO A 741 -31.28 20.90 26.61
N PHE A 742 -31.88 19.98 25.85
CA PHE A 742 -31.52 18.55 25.88
C PHE A 742 -30.15 18.30 25.25
N VAL A 743 -29.90 18.90 24.08
CA VAL A 743 -28.61 18.79 23.38
C VAL A 743 -27.49 19.44 24.20
N SER A 744 -27.72 20.63 24.77
CA SER A 744 -26.75 21.32 25.62
C SER A 744 -26.40 20.50 26.87
N ASN A 745 -27.39 20.02 27.63
CA ASN A 745 -27.14 19.19 28.83
C ASN A 745 -26.38 17.89 28.53
N LYS A 746 -26.67 17.21 27.41
CA LYS A 746 -25.92 16.01 27.01
C LYS A 746 -24.51 16.34 26.51
N SER A 747 -24.35 17.49 25.85
CA SER A 747 -23.03 17.97 25.42
C SER A 747 -22.16 18.27 26.64
N GLU A 748 -22.71 18.95 27.66
CA GLU A 748 -22.02 19.17 28.94
C GLU A 748 -21.65 17.86 29.64
N ARG A 749 -22.56 16.86 29.66
CA ARG A 749 -22.26 15.53 30.22
C ARG A 749 -21.24 14.74 29.43
N SER A 750 -21.12 14.96 28.12
CA SER A 750 -20.11 14.29 27.28
C SER A 750 -18.77 15.04 27.35
N ALA A 751 -18.83 16.34 27.68
CA ALA A 751 -17.70 17.19 28.05
C ALA A 751 -17.32 17.10 29.54
N ALA A 752 -17.97 16.25 30.34
CA ALA A 752 -17.65 15.95 31.75
C ALA A 752 -17.11 14.52 31.86
#